data_AF-A0A832R2E6-F1
#
_entry.id   AF-A0A832R2E6-F1
#
_cell.length_a   1.000
_cell.length_b   1.000
_cell.length_c   1.000
_cell.angle_alpha   90.00
_cell.angle_beta   90.00
_cell.angle_gamma   90.00
#
_symmetry.space_group_name_H-M   'P 1'
#
loop_
_entity.id
_entity.type
_entity.pdbx_description
1 polymer ?
#
loop_
_entity_poly.entity_id
_entity_poly.type
_entity_poly.pdbx_seq_one_letter_code
_entity_poly.pdbx_strand_id
1 'polypeptide(L)'
;MARRHITFILIVAMLFSKANAATEASLVTQTPAFPGAEGAGMYTTGGRGGKVIYVTSLEDNGEPGTLRWAIRQKGARTILFKISGRIRLKSPLKINNGDLTIAGQSAPGDGICISDYETSISANNVIIRFIRFRLGDTHEQAADALSGYRNENIIIDHCSMSWGVDELSSFYDNKNFTMQWCFLTESLTNSIHPKGKHGYGGIWGGQNASFHHNLIAHNDSRNPRFCGSRYSNEPDLERVDFRNNVIYNWGANNIYAGEGGSYNIVANYFKPGPASGNASKRRILNPDADDGKNNQPAGIYGHFYIDANYMHNNADISDDNRSGIDMGTTFEKYAPNVKLKDILTDKEFQLLPVTTNSVDKAFEYVLSFGGASLVRDIHDSRYVKDVINGTYAFEGSSGSTNGLIDSQEDVGGWPVYKVYNEFTDSDKDGIPDGWLSKNHPGKSANDLNFDGYTYLEVYLNSLVNHLTPNINKDTSEKETTSINSKSIKKIVVAQDGAGDFKSVQEAINSVRAFDPDYSYVISVKAGIYYEKIVIHDHLSDLRIVGEDVQKTIISNNDHALINNMGTFQTYTLQIRGNDITIENITIENNAPMVAQAVALHTEGNQLIFKNCRFLGNQDTIYTGGVYSKLYFQDCYIEGTTDFIFGPSTAWFENCSIMCKKNSYITAASTPKDVEYGYIFNNCSVSVSDGVTSVYLGRPWRPYAMTLLMNTVLPAEINPLGWNNWNSIENEKTVRYLEYNNKGKGSNSSQRVNWSKQLTSEEALDFSVEVVMGNFYSKIKNQL
;
A
#
# COMPACT_ATOMS: atom_id res chain seq x y z
N MET A 1 1.47 49.90 77.94
CA MET A 1 2.70 49.55 78.68
C MET A 1 2.96 48.06 78.40
N ALA A 2 4.18 47.71 77.95
CA ALA A 2 4.69 46.38 77.51
C ALA A 2 4.05 45.76 76.25
N ARG A 3 4.66 45.77 75.05
CA ARG A 3 5.92 45.17 74.48
C ARG A 3 5.82 43.67 74.13
N ARG A 4 6.14 43.40 72.84
CA ARG A 4 6.83 42.22 72.24
C ARG A 4 5.95 40.98 71.94
N HIS A 5 5.92 40.38 70.74
CA HIS A 5 6.98 40.17 69.74
C HIS A 5 6.51 39.91 68.26
N ILE A 6 7.17 40.63 67.32
CA ILE A 6 7.80 40.18 66.03
C ILE A 6 6.86 39.93 64.81
N THR A 7 6.71 40.79 63.77
CA THR A 7 7.65 41.34 62.71
C THR A 7 7.94 40.26 61.62
N PHE A 8 7.81 40.40 60.29
CA PHE A 8 7.48 41.39 59.23
C PHE A 8 7.30 40.52 57.93
N ILE A 9 6.54 40.84 56.88
CA ILE A 9 6.91 41.61 55.66
C ILE A 9 5.66 41.56 54.74
N LEU A 10 5.05 42.69 54.37
CA LEU A 10 4.13 42.82 53.20
C LEU A 10 3.64 44.27 53.00
N ILE A 11 4.46 45.14 52.40
CA ILE A 11 4.06 46.43 51.79
C ILE A 11 5.13 46.65 50.69
N VAL A 12 4.80 46.78 49.39
CA VAL A 12 4.29 47.99 48.75
C VAL A 12 3.50 47.60 47.49
N ALA A 13 2.19 47.86 47.53
CA ALA A 13 1.34 47.98 46.36
C ALA A 13 1.29 49.46 45.91
N MET A 14 1.07 49.67 44.61
CA MET A 14 0.88 50.96 43.90
C MET A 14 2.15 51.69 43.45
N LEU A 15 2.77 51.17 42.38
CA LEU A 15 3.41 51.98 41.32
C LEU A 15 3.39 51.27 39.94
N PHE A 16 2.39 50.41 39.69
CA PHE A 16 2.20 49.74 38.39
C PHE A 16 0.90 50.22 37.72
N SER A 17 0.95 51.40 37.13
CA SER A 17 -0.07 51.86 36.18
C SER A 17 0.61 52.65 35.07
N LYS A 18 1.11 51.92 34.07
CA LYS A 18 1.44 52.30 32.67
C LYS A 18 2.69 51.58 32.20
N ALA A 19 2.49 50.36 31.67
CA ALA A 19 3.22 49.75 30.54
C ALA A 19 2.97 48.24 30.53
N ASN A 20 1.72 47.80 30.32
CA ASN A 20 1.43 46.46 29.79
C ASN A 20 0.81 46.64 28.41
N ALA A 21 1.64 47.06 27.45
CA ALA A 21 1.49 46.63 26.08
C ALA A 21 2.56 45.56 25.87
N ALA A 22 2.38 44.42 26.53
CA ALA A 22 3.10 43.22 26.17
C ALA A 22 2.47 42.77 24.84
N THR A 23 3.24 42.90 23.78
CA THR A 23 3.02 42.26 22.49
C THR A 23 2.67 40.79 22.72
N GLU A 24 1.39 40.44 22.53
CA GLU A 24 1.01 39.07 22.20
C GLU A 24 1.62 38.78 20.83
N ALA A 25 2.83 38.23 20.83
CA ALA A 25 3.37 37.56 19.66
C ALA A 25 2.47 36.34 19.43
N SER A 26 1.50 36.47 18.52
CA SER A 26 0.82 35.34 17.90
C SER A 26 1.90 34.35 17.44
N LEU A 27 1.98 33.18 18.09
CA LEU A 27 2.76 32.05 17.59
C LEU A 27 2.14 31.67 16.24
N VAL A 28 2.73 32.17 15.15
CA VAL A 28 2.39 31.71 13.80
C VAL A 28 2.93 30.29 13.71
N THR A 29 2.04 29.30 13.68
CA THR A 29 2.38 27.90 13.41
C THR A 29 3.07 27.83 12.05
N GLN A 30 4.31 27.33 12.00
CA GLN A 30 5.07 27.23 10.75
C GLN A 30 4.37 26.25 9.80
N THR A 31 4.13 26.66 8.55
CA THR A 31 3.48 25.82 7.54
C THR A 31 4.39 24.66 7.14
N PRO A 32 3.96 23.38 7.27
CA PRO A 32 4.72 22.23 6.77
C PRO A 32 5.01 22.30 5.27
N ALA A 33 5.90 21.45 4.77
CA ALA A 33 6.29 21.38 3.36
C ALA A 33 5.09 21.10 2.45
N PHE A 34 4.21 20.21 2.90
CA PHE A 34 2.92 19.88 2.31
C PHE A 34 2.07 19.18 3.38
N PRO A 35 0.73 19.07 3.21
CA PRO A 35 -0.10 18.26 4.09
C PRO A 35 0.41 16.81 4.14
N GLY A 36 0.70 16.30 5.35
CA GLY A 36 1.30 14.97 5.55
C GLY A 36 2.83 14.91 5.53
N ALA A 37 3.53 16.05 5.46
CA ALA A 37 4.97 16.11 5.72
C ALA A 37 5.22 15.99 7.23
N GLU A 38 6.03 15.02 7.65
CA GLU A 38 6.35 14.75 9.06
C GLU A 38 7.86 14.66 9.30
N GLY A 39 8.25 14.62 10.58
CA GLY A 39 9.63 14.45 10.98
C GLY A 39 10.52 15.67 10.76
N ALA A 40 11.83 15.46 10.77
CA ALA A 40 12.79 16.55 10.92
C ALA A 40 12.84 17.54 9.74
N GLY A 41 12.55 17.07 8.51
CA GLY A 41 12.47 17.89 7.30
C GLY A 41 11.10 18.53 7.04
N MET A 42 10.11 18.34 7.92
CA MET A 42 8.71 18.70 7.66
C MET A 42 8.46 20.18 7.35
N TYR A 43 9.36 21.09 7.72
CA TYR A 43 9.22 22.53 7.49
C TYR A 43 10.02 23.05 6.29
N THR A 44 10.55 22.16 5.46
CA THR A 44 11.21 22.52 4.20
C THR A 44 10.22 23.28 3.31
N THR A 45 10.58 24.47 2.81
CA THR A 45 9.68 25.28 1.99
C THR A 45 9.84 25.02 0.49
N GLY A 46 11.00 24.48 0.08
CA GLY A 46 11.31 24.19 -1.32
C GLY A 46 11.08 25.40 -2.22
N GLY A 47 10.28 25.21 -3.27
CA GLY A 47 9.96 26.21 -4.29
C GLY A 47 8.75 27.11 -4.01
N ARG A 48 8.18 27.08 -2.80
CA ARG A 48 6.94 27.81 -2.44
C ARG A 48 6.99 29.29 -2.84
N GLY A 49 5.92 29.77 -3.50
CA GLY A 49 5.80 31.15 -3.99
C GLY A 49 6.78 31.54 -5.10
N GLY A 50 7.56 30.57 -5.59
CA GLY A 50 8.58 30.75 -6.61
C GLY A 50 8.05 30.67 -8.04
N LYS A 51 8.99 30.56 -8.99
CA LYS A 51 8.66 30.39 -10.42
C LYS A 51 8.21 28.97 -10.71
N VAL A 52 7.22 28.81 -11.59
CA VAL A 52 6.92 27.52 -12.22
C VAL A 52 7.85 27.28 -13.40
N ILE A 53 8.47 26.11 -13.45
CA ILE A 53 9.32 25.69 -14.56
C ILE A 53 8.82 24.34 -15.09
N TYR A 54 8.55 24.29 -16.39
CA TYR A 54 8.07 23.09 -17.04
C TYR A 54 9.20 22.25 -17.65
N VAL A 55 9.15 20.95 -17.38
CA VAL A 55 9.84 19.92 -18.16
C VAL A 55 8.88 19.41 -19.23
N THR A 56 9.25 19.61 -20.48
CA THR A 56 8.49 19.25 -21.69
C THR A 56 9.25 18.29 -22.60
N SER A 57 10.47 17.91 -22.22
CA SER A 57 11.34 17.02 -22.97
C SER A 57 12.01 16.01 -22.05
N LEU A 58 12.12 14.77 -22.53
CA LEU A 58 12.83 13.68 -21.85
C LEU A 58 14.34 13.70 -22.13
N GLU A 59 14.82 14.63 -22.96
CA GLU A 59 16.23 14.78 -23.25
C GLU A 59 17.02 15.25 -22.03
N ASP A 60 18.23 14.72 -21.88
CA ASP A 60 19.19 15.20 -20.92
C ASP A 60 20.21 16.14 -21.58
N ASN A 61 19.95 17.45 -21.53
CA ASN A 61 20.85 18.47 -22.07
C ASN A 61 20.71 19.81 -21.30
N GLY A 62 21.37 20.86 -21.78
CA GLY A 62 21.36 22.18 -21.15
C GLY A 62 20.24 23.12 -21.61
N GLU A 63 19.29 22.66 -22.41
CA GLU A 63 18.30 23.51 -23.07
C GLU A 63 16.99 23.65 -22.26
N PRO A 64 16.28 24.79 -22.37
CA PRO A 64 14.96 24.97 -21.78
C PRO A 64 13.98 23.84 -22.10
N GLY A 65 13.18 23.44 -21.12
CA GLY A 65 12.23 22.33 -21.23
C GLY A 65 12.80 20.97 -20.80
N THR A 66 14.10 20.87 -20.48
CA THR A 66 14.70 19.66 -19.89
C THR A 66 14.83 19.77 -18.37
N LEU A 67 14.84 18.61 -17.68
CA LEU A 67 15.05 18.57 -16.23
C LEU A 67 16.41 19.15 -15.82
N ARG A 68 17.49 18.81 -16.55
CA ARG A 68 18.84 19.30 -16.26
C ARG A 68 18.93 20.83 -16.35
N TRP A 69 18.28 21.45 -17.34
CA TRP A 69 18.18 22.91 -17.38
C TRP A 69 17.35 23.46 -16.20
N ALA A 70 16.21 22.85 -15.89
CA ALA A 70 15.29 23.31 -14.85
C ALA A 70 15.95 23.32 -13.45
N ILE A 71 16.68 22.28 -13.07
CA ILE A 71 17.35 22.22 -11.76
C ILE A 71 18.51 23.22 -11.65
N ARG A 72 19.10 23.64 -12.78
CA ARG A 72 20.20 24.62 -12.82
C ARG A 72 19.72 26.07 -12.64
N GLN A 73 18.42 26.32 -12.71
CA GLN A 73 17.88 27.64 -12.45
C GLN A 73 18.05 28.03 -10.97
N LYS A 74 18.07 29.34 -10.70
CA LYS A 74 18.26 29.90 -9.36
C LYS A 74 16.97 30.51 -8.83
N GLY A 75 16.91 30.62 -7.50
CA GLY A 75 15.77 31.15 -6.76
C GLY A 75 14.67 30.12 -6.53
N ALA A 76 13.70 30.50 -5.69
CA ALA A 76 12.52 29.69 -5.40
C ALA A 76 11.82 29.26 -6.69
N ARG A 77 11.67 27.95 -6.88
CA ARG A 77 11.03 27.40 -8.08
C ARG A 77 10.42 26.02 -7.85
N THR A 78 9.31 25.78 -8.52
CA THR A 78 8.64 24.48 -8.57
C THR A 78 8.74 23.93 -9.99
N ILE A 79 9.39 22.79 -10.13
CA ILE A 79 9.52 22.06 -11.39
C ILE A 79 8.30 21.15 -11.55
N LEU A 80 7.58 21.35 -12.64
CA LEU A 80 6.42 20.57 -13.05
C LEU A 80 6.69 19.86 -14.37
N PHE A 81 5.97 18.76 -14.64
CA PHE A 81 6.15 17.95 -15.84
C PHE A 81 4.92 18.00 -16.73
N LYS A 82 5.11 18.27 -18.03
CA LYS A 82 4.06 18.14 -19.06
C LYS A 82 4.18 16.85 -19.87
N ILE A 83 5.05 15.94 -19.43
CA ILE A 83 5.35 14.69 -20.11
C ILE A 83 5.59 13.58 -19.08
N SER A 84 5.42 12.35 -19.51
CA SER A 84 5.77 11.11 -18.77
C SER A 84 6.86 10.41 -19.55
N GLY A 85 7.75 9.71 -18.87
CA GLY A 85 8.86 9.10 -19.57
C GLY A 85 10.08 8.80 -18.74
N ARG A 86 11.01 8.12 -19.41
CA ARG A 86 12.35 7.88 -18.91
C ARG A 86 13.27 9.02 -19.36
N ILE A 87 13.77 9.81 -18.41
CA ILE A 87 14.85 10.78 -18.62
C ILE A 87 16.17 10.04 -18.47
N ARG A 88 16.82 9.80 -19.61
CA ARG A 88 18.09 9.08 -19.68
C ARG A 88 19.24 10.05 -19.50
N LEU A 89 19.87 10.01 -18.33
CA LEU A 89 20.98 10.91 -18.05
C LEU A 89 22.19 10.54 -18.91
N LYS A 90 22.93 11.55 -19.36
CA LYS A 90 24.21 11.45 -20.08
C LYS A 90 25.41 11.69 -19.18
N SER A 91 25.16 12.14 -17.95
CA SER A 91 26.14 12.41 -16.90
C SER A 91 25.42 12.59 -15.56
N PRO A 92 26.10 12.54 -14.41
CA PRO A 92 25.47 12.77 -13.11
C PRO A 92 24.63 14.06 -13.07
N LEU A 93 23.45 13.97 -12.46
CA LEU A 93 22.50 15.07 -12.34
C LEU A 93 22.64 15.69 -10.93
N LYS A 94 23.40 16.78 -10.84
CA LYS A 94 23.67 17.47 -9.56
C LYS A 94 22.72 18.65 -9.34
N ILE A 95 21.94 18.60 -8.27
CA ILE A 95 21.07 19.70 -7.81
C ILE A 95 21.91 20.64 -6.94
N ASN A 96 22.50 21.66 -7.56
CA ASN A 96 23.40 22.63 -6.90
C ASN A 96 22.72 23.96 -6.51
N ASN A 97 21.43 24.14 -6.84
CA ASN A 97 20.69 25.35 -6.49
C ASN A 97 19.45 24.96 -5.68
N GLY A 98 19.39 25.46 -4.44
CA GLY A 98 18.31 25.20 -3.48
C GLY A 98 17.02 25.95 -3.77
N ASP A 99 16.12 25.98 -2.80
CA ASP A 99 14.77 26.56 -2.91
C ASP A 99 14.00 25.93 -4.08
N LEU A 100 13.96 24.60 -4.06
CA LEU A 100 13.49 23.79 -5.18
C LEU A 100 12.45 22.78 -4.74
N THR A 101 11.31 22.76 -5.42
CA THR A 101 10.37 21.63 -5.41
C THR A 101 10.40 20.92 -6.75
N ILE A 102 10.68 19.62 -6.76
CA ILE A 102 10.47 18.74 -7.93
C ILE A 102 9.17 17.96 -7.67
N ALA A 103 8.08 18.37 -8.33
CA ALA A 103 6.76 17.81 -8.10
C ALA A 103 6.43 16.75 -9.16
N GLY A 104 6.91 15.52 -8.97
CA GLY A 104 6.67 14.39 -9.88
C GLY A 104 5.18 14.06 -10.06
N GLN A 105 4.35 14.35 -9.07
CA GLN A 105 2.90 14.16 -9.13
C GLN A 105 2.20 15.06 -10.16
N SER A 106 2.88 16.06 -10.70
CA SER A 106 2.36 16.88 -11.79
C SER A 106 2.49 16.22 -13.17
N ALA A 107 3.32 15.18 -13.29
CA ALA A 107 3.51 14.49 -14.55
C ALA A 107 2.20 13.83 -15.00
N PRO A 108 1.82 13.96 -16.29
CA PRO A 108 0.74 13.15 -16.85
C PRO A 108 1.11 11.66 -16.78
N GLY A 109 0.16 10.81 -17.16
CA GLY A 109 0.41 9.41 -17.47
C GLY A 109 1.10 8.61 -16.37
N ASP A 110 2.07 7.80 -16.75
CA ASP A 110 2.79 6.88 -15.84
C ASP A 110 3.90 7.56 -15.00
N GLY A 111 4.04 8.88 -15.12
CA GLY A 111 5.03 9.66 -14.39
C GLY A 111 6.46 9.64 -14.97
N ILE A 112 7.44 9.97 -14.14
CA ILE A 112 8.84 10.19 -14.54
C ILE A 112 9.77 9.17 -13.89
N CYS A 113 10.64 8.60 -14.71
CA CYS A 113 11.78 7.81 -14.27
C CYS A 113 13.08 8.45 -14.72
N ILE A 114 14.02 8.62 -13.80
CA ILE A 114 15.39 9.08 -14.07
C ILE A 114 16.31 7.87 -14.03
N SER A 115 17.19 7.73 -15.02
CA SER A 115 18.04 6.54 -15.17
C SER A 115 19.44 6.87 -15.69
N ASP A 116 20.26 5.81 -15.79
CA ASP A 116 21.56 5.75 -16.45
C ASP A 116 22.71 6.41 -15.64
N TYR A 117 22.47 7.49 -14.87
CA TYR A 117 23.47 8.10 -13.96
C TYR A 117 22.88 8.54 -12.61
N GLU A 118 23.75 8.74 -11.62
CA GLU A 118 23.37 9.22 -10.29
C GLU A 118 22.67 10.59 -10.36
N THR A 119 21.62 10.75 -9.54
CA THR A 119 21.12 12.06 -9.14
C THR A 119 21.58 12.39 -7.73
N SER A 120 22.18 13.57 -7.52
CA SER A 120 22.66 13.98 -6.20
C SER A 120 22.19 15.38 -5.81
N ILE A 121 21.80 15.52 -4.53
CA ILE A 121 21.44 16.80 -3.91
C ILE A 121 22.70 17.41 -3.29
N SER A 122 23.05 18.60 -3.73
CA SER A 122 24.20 19.39 -3.24
C SER A 122 23.76 20.82 -2.93
N ALA A 123 22.54 20.97 -2.42
CA ALA A 123 21.92 22.24 -2.07
C ALA A 123 20.93 22.06 -0.91
N ASN A 124 20.61 23.18 -0.24
CA ASN A 124 19.65 23.24 0.86
C ASN A 124 18.23 23.54 0.36
N ASN A 125 17.23 23.29 1.21
CA ASN A 125 15.82 23.62 0.95
C ASN A 125 15.27 22.96 -0.32
N VAL A 126 15.21 21.62 -0.32
CA VAL A 126 14.82 20.82 -1.49
C VAL A 126 13.69 19.85 -1.13
N ILE A 127 12.63 19.87 -1.94
CA ILE A 127 11.51 18.92 -1.89
C ILE A 127 11.54 18.08 -3.18
N ILE A 128 11.52 16.75 -3.07
CA ILE A 128 11.34 15.84 -4.23
C ILE A 128 10.22 14.86 -3.92
N ARG A 129 9.22 14.79 -4.81
CA ARG A 129 8.08 13.89 -4.63
C ARG A 129 7.72 13.09 -5.88
N PHE A 130 7.27 11.84 -5.72
CA PHE A 130 6.70 11.02 -6.80
C PHE A 130 7.60 10.84 -8.03
N ILE A 131 8.92 10.70 -7.82
CA ILE A 131 9.90 10.43 -8.88
C ILE A 131 10.50 9.04 -8.69
N ARG A 132 10.78 8.35 -9.81
CA ARG A 132 11.56 7.12 -9.81
C ARG A 132 13.01 7.39 -10.16
N PHE A 133 13.93 6.84 -9.39
CA PHE A 133 15.36 6.82 -9.67
C PHE A 133 15.79 5.38 -9.86
N ARG A 134 16.07 5.00 -11.10
CA ARG A 134 16.41 3.62 -11.47
C ARG A 134 17.74 3.65 -12.23
N LEU A 135 18.85 3.57 -11.50
CA LEU A 135 20.20 3.82 -12.01
C LEU A 135 20.60 2.84 -13.10
N GLY A 136 20.63 1.54 -12.77
CA GLY A 136 21.09 0.46 -13.64
C GLY A 136 22.61 0.41 -13.81
N ASP A 137 23.10 -0.66 -14.42
CA ASP A 137 24.54 -0.96 -14.56
C ASP A 137 25.15 -0.57 -15.92
N THR A 138 24.35 -0.07 -16.85
CA THR A 138 24.74 0.16 -18.26
C THR A 138 25.92 1.12 -18.50
N HIS A 139 26.34 1.90 -17.50
CA HIS A 139 27.38 2.93 -17.63
C HIS A 139 28.57 2.74 -16.66
N GLU A 140 28.79 1.51 -16.16
CA GLU A 140 30.00 1.12 -15.41
C GLU A 140 30.36 2.02 -14.21
N GLN A 141 29.35 2.58 -13.54
CA GLN A 141 29.52 3.42 -12.35
C GLN A 141 29.07 2.72 -11.07
N ALA A 142 29.94 2.71 -10.07
CA ALA A 142 29.56 2.44 -8.69
C ALA A 142 28.99 3.71 -8.08
N ALA A 143 27.67 3.86 -8.15
CA ALA A 143 26.99 5.03 -7.65
C ALA A 143 25.61 4.70 -7.08
N ASP A 144 25.06 5.68 -6.37
CA ASP A 144 23.71 5.66 -5.86
C ASP A 144 22.68 6.04 -6.94
N ALA A 145 21.44 5.58 -6.78
CA ALA A 145 20.36 6.09 -7.63
C ALA A 145 19.98 7.53 -7.26
N LEU A 146 19.89 7.81 -5.95
CA LEU A 146 19.66 9.14 -5.40
C LEU A 146 20.45 9.35 -4.11
N SER A 147 21.26 10.40 -4.03
CA SER A 147 22.05 10.72 -2.83
C SER A 147 21.96 12.18 -2.41
N GLY A 148 22.36 12.47 -1.17
CA GLY A 148 22.58 13.82 -0.70
C GLY A 148 23.14 13.85 0.72
N TYR A 149 24.23 14.57 0.94
CA TYR A 149 24.88 14.63 2.25
C TYR A 149 25.41 16.04 2.53
N ARG A 150 25.45 16.40 3.82
CA ARG A 150 25.90 17.72 4.31
C ARG A 150 25.10 18.90 3.76
N ASN A 151 23.81 18.69 3.59
CA ASN A 151 22.84 19.73 3.23
C ASN A 151 21.81 19.93 4.35
N GLU A 152 20.96 20.95 4.23
CA GLU A 152 19.95 21.29 5.23
C GLU A 152 18.55 21.48 4.62
N ASN A 153 17.51 21.10 5.37
CA ASN A 153 16.09 21.23 5.02
C ASN A 153 15.76 20.49 3.72
N ILE A 154 15.63 19.18 3.82
CA ILE A 154 15.31 18.32 2.68
C ILE A 154 14.18 17.36 3.06
N ILE A 155 13.23 17.19 2.14
CA ILE A 155 12.24 16.12 2.24
C ILE A 155 12.14 15.36 0.92
N ILE A 156 12.26 14.04 1.02
CA ILE A 156 12.05 13.08 -0.06
C ILE A 156 10.80 12.28 0.29
N ASP A 157 9.77 12.36 -0.55
CA ASP A 157 8.45 11.80 -0.25
C ASP A 157 7.90 11.01 -1.45
N HIS A 158 7.43 9.79 -1.22
CA HIS A 158 6.80 8.98 -2.29
C HIS A 158 7.71 8.76 -3.52
N CYS A 159 9.01 8.60 -3.33
CA CYS A 159 9.95 8.27 -4.42
C CYS A 159 10.26 6.77 -4.43
N SER A 160 10.62 6.23 -5.60
CA SER A 160 11.12 4.85 -5.72
C SER A 160 12.57 4.87 -6.20
N MET A 161 13.47 4.23 -5.45
CA MET A 161 14.89 4.11 -5.74
C MET A 161 15.25 2.63 -5.95
N SER A 162 15.83 2.30 -7.10
CA SER A 162 16.21 0.93 -7.45
C SER A 162 17.48 0.88 -8.29
N TRP A 163 18.06 -0.32 -8.34
CA TRP A 163 19.16 -0.69 -9.24
C TRP A 163 20.42 0.17 -9.06
N GLY A 164 20.65 0.61 -7.83
CA GLY A 164 21.92 1.20 -7.41
C GLY A 164 23.04 0.17 -7.43
N VAL A 165 24.26 0.63 -7.73
CA VAL A 165 25.47 -0.19 -7.83
C VAL A 165 26.35 -0.03 -6.59
N ASP A 166 26.38 1.17 -5.98
CA ASP A 166 26.95 1.36 -4.64
C ASP A 166 25.83 1.19 -3.59
N GLU A 167 24.97 2.20 -3.39
CA GLU A 167 23.70 2.06 -2.65
C GLU A 167 22.46 2.39 -3.50
N LEU A 168 21.26 2.09 -3.00
CA LEU A 168 20.05 2.65 -3.60
C LEU A 168 19.92 4.14 -3.29
N SER A 169 20.08 4.50 -2.01
CA SER A 169 19.99 5.90 -1.60
C SER A 169 20.67 6.21 -0.26
N SER A 170 21.69 7.06 -0.30
CA SER A 170 22.42 7.51 0.88
C SER A 170 22.13 8.99 1.24
N PHE A 171 21.68 9.19 2.48
CA PHE A 171 21.40 10.50 3.07
C PHE A 171 21.92 10.58 4.50
N TYR A 172 23.08 11.19 4.68
CA TYR A 172 23.76 11.31 5.97
C TYR A 172 24.46 12.66 6.13
N ASP A 173 24.83 13.00 7.37
CA ASP A 173 25.38 14.32 7.74
C ASP A 173 24.48 15.51 7.34
N ASN A 174 23.23 15.28 6.93
CA ASN A 174 22.28 16.34 6.62
C ASN A 174 21.70 16.90 7.91
N LYS A 175 21.14 18.11 7.85
CA LYS A 175 20.40 18.73 8.96
C LYS A 175 18.94 18.92 8.58
N ASN A 176 18.01 18.58 9.47
CA ASN A 176 16.56 18.67 9.22
C ASN A 176 16.16 17.92 7.93
N PHE A 177 16.33 16.61 7.96
CA PHE A 177 16.08 15.73 6.81
C PHE A 177 14.89 14.80 7.08
N THR A 178 13.99 14.63 6.11
CA THR A 178 12.99 13.55 6.13
C THR A 178 13.04 12.72 4.85
N MET A 179 13.05 11.40 4.97
CA MET A 179 12.65 10.48 3.90
C MET A 179 11.40 9.70 4.35
N GLN A 180 10.30 9.90 3.63
CA GLN A 180 9.02 9.30 3.99
C GLN A 180 8.32 8.64 2.79
N TRP A 181 7.60 7.54 3.05
CA TRP A 181 6.79 6.88 2.03
C TRP A 181 7.57 6.45 0.78
N CYS A 182 8.88 6.25 0.87
CA CYS A 182 9.73 5.89 -0.27
C CYS A 182 9.95 4.38 -0.38
N PHE A 183 10.21 3.90 -1.59
CA PHE A 183 10.64 2.53 -1.86
C PHE A 183 12.13 2.50 -2.17
N LEU A 184 12.87 1.63 -1.50
CA LEU A 184 14.28 1.34 -1.73
C LEU A 184 14.43 -0.16 -1.98
N THR A 185 14.34 -0.53 -3.25
CA THR A 185 14.19 -1.91 -3.66
C THR A 185 15.16 -2.35 -4.75
N GLU A 186 15.70 -3.56 -4.62
CA GLU A 186 16.58 -4.21 -5.61
C GLU A 186 17.87 -3.45 -5.94
N SER A 187 18.78 -3.39 -4.99
CA SER A 187 20.20 -3.08 -5.28
C SER A 187 20.84 -4.17 -6.16
N LEU A 188 21.81 -3.81 -7.00
CA LEU A 188 22.48 -4.74 -7.90
C LEU A 188 23.66 -5.45 -7.23
N THR A 189 23.51 -6.71 -6.88
CA THR A 189 24.35 -7.42 -5.90
C THR A 189 25.72 -7.87 -6.45
N ASN A 190 25.77 -8.74 -7.45
CA ASN A 190 27.01 -9.15 -8.13
C ASN A 190 27.12 -8.43 -9.48
N SER A 191 27.12 -7.10 -9.42
CA SER A 191 27.20 -6.25 -10.61
C SER A 191 28.63 -5.74 -10.82
N ILE A 192 28.73 -4.57 -11.46
CA ILE A 192 29.95 -3.88 -11.89
C ILE A 192 30.71 -3.13 -10.78
N HIS A 193 30.34 -3.30 -9.51
CA HIS A 193 30.97 -2.57 -8.42
C HIS A 193 32.45 -2.97 -8.22
N PRO A 194 33.41 -2.03 -8.14
CA PRO A 194 34.85 -2.34 -8.17
C PRO A 194 35.36 -3.09 -6.93
N LYS A 195 34.60 -3.08 -5.83
CA LYS A 195 34.91 -3.84 -4.60
C LYS A 195 34.33 -5.27 -4.61
N GLY A 196 33.74 -5.71 -5.72
CA GLY A 196 32.99 -6.97 -5.82
C GLY A 196 31.57 -6.82 -5.32
N LYS A 197 30.98 -7.91 -4.77
CA LYS A 197 29.59 -7.99 -4.31
C LYS A 197 29.15 -6.74 -3.50
N HIS A 198 28.13 -6.04 -3.99
CA HIS A 198 27.64 -4.77 -3.45
C HIS A 198 26.14 -4.56 -3.73
N GLY A 199 25.26 -5.22 -2.99
CA GLY A 199 23.81 -5.02 -3.09
C GLY A 199 23.27 -4.25 -1.89
N TYR A 200 23.47 -2.94 -1.80
CA TYR A 200 23.22 -2.19 -0.57
C TYR A 200 22.06 -1.17 -0.66
N GLY A 201 21.30 -1.04 0.43
CA GLY A 201 20.17 -0.11 0.52
C GLY A 201 20.59 1.36 0.67
N GLY A 202 21.34 1.71 1.72
CA GLY A 202 21.73 3.11 1.96
C GLY A 202 22.54 3.37 3.23
N ILE A 203 23.29 4.47 3.23
CA ILE A 203 23.90 5.05 4.45
C ILE A 203 23.04 6.20 4.95
N TRP A 204 22.47 6.09 6.15
CA TRP A 204 21.46 7.02 6.66
C TRP A 204 21.92 7.65 7.98
N GLY A 205 21.68 8.95 8.14
CA GLY A 205 22.05 9.67 9.37
C GLY A 205 21.80 11.17 9.25
N GLY A 206 22.24 11.93 10.26
CA GLY A 206 22.22 13.38 10.23
C GLY A 206 21.78 14.05 11.54
N GLN A 207 21.85 15.38 11.50
CA GLN A 207 21.48 16.27 12.58
C GLN A 207 19.98 16.55 12.57
N ASN A 208 19.24 15.76 13.34
CA ASN A 208 17.79 15.60 13.23
C ASN A 208 17.41 15.10 11.84
N ALA A 209 17.36 13.78 11.71
CA ALA A 209 16.92 13.10 10.50
C ALA A 209 15.79 12.12 10.82
N SER A 210 14.76 12.08 9.99
CA SER A 210 13.64 11.15 10.10
C SER A 210 13.55 10.27 8.87
N PHE A 211 13.43 8.97 9.08
CA PHE A 211 13.24 7.96 8.05
C PHE A 211 12.05 7.10 8.46
N HIS A 212 10.90 7.32 7.82
CA HIS A 212 9.69 6.63 8.23
C HIS A 212 8.78 6.18 7.10
N HIS A 213 8.00 5.13 7.36
CA HIS A 213 7.03 4.63 6.40
C HIS A 213 7.65 4.26 5.03
N ASN A 214 8.91 3.85 5.01
CA ASN A 214 9.59 3.44 3.78
C ASN A 214 9.55 1.91 3.63
N LEU A 215 9.54 1.43 2.39
CA LEU A 215 9.84 0.03 2.07
C LEU A 215 11.33 -0.09 1.74
N ILE A 216 12.01 -1.02 2.40
CA ILE A 216 13.39 -1.39 2.11
C ILE A 216 13.42 -2.88 1.82
N ALA A 217 13.61 -3.27 0.56
CA ALA A 217 13.45 -4.68 0.18
C ALA A 217 14.46 -5.18 -0.85
N HIS A 218 14.77 -6.47 -0.80
CA HIS A 218 15.61 -7.15 -1.80
C HIS A 218 17.02 -6.55 -1.94
N ASN A 219 17.63 -6.17 -0.81
CA ASN A 219 19.02 -5.72 -0.76
C ASN A 219 19.85 -6.67 0.11
N ASP A 220 21.09 -6.96 -0.28
CA ASP A 220 21.98 -7.83 0.49
C ASP A 220 22.35 -7.24 1.87
N SER A 221 22.55 -5.92 1.96
CA SER A 221 22.96 -5.25 3.21
C SER A 221 22.58 -3.76 3.24
N ARG A 222 22.96 -3.05 4.32
CA ARG A 222 22.72 -1.62 4.56
C ARG A 222 21.23 -1.26 4.42
N ASN A 223 20.39 -1.81 5.29
CA ASN A 223 18.94 -1.57 5.28
C ASN A 223 18.43 -0.81 6.52
N PRO A 224 19.01 0.34 6.95
CA PRO A 224 20.19 1.06 6.43
C PRO A 224 21.49 0.75 7.20
N ARG A 225 22.64 1.23 6.72
CA ARG A 225 23.79 1.48 7.62
C ARG A 225 23.60 2.84 8.28
N PHE A 226 23.52 2.91 9.60
CA PHE A 226 23.52 4.21 10.27
C PHE A 226 24.89 4.87 10.17
N CYS A 227 24.93 6.15 9.79
CA CYS A 227 26.18 6.84 9.47
C CYS A 227 27.08 6.93 10.70
N GLY A 228 26.48 7.23 11.85
CA GLY A 228 27.23 7.69 13.00
C GLY A 228 27.66 9.15 12.84
N SER A 229 28.37 9.64 13.83
CA SER A 229 29.10 10.91 13.76
C SER A 229 30.54 10.72 13.28
N ARG A 230 30.88 9.60 12.64
CA ARG A 230 32.25 9.27 12.17
C ARG A 230 32.90 10.35 11.30
N TYR A 231 32.09 11.10 10.54
CA TYR A 231 32.56 12.20 9.68
C TYR A 231 32.40 13.57 10.31
N SER A 232 31.32 13.81 11.04
CA SER A 232 31.07 15.11 11.69
C SER A 232 31.93 15.31 12.94
N ASN A 233 32.26 14.23 13.64
CA ASN A 233 32.81 14.22 15.01
C ASN A 233 31.92 14.99 16.01
N GLU A 234 30.61 15.02 15.76
CA GLU A 234 29.61 15.71 16.58
C GLU A 234 28.51 14.72 17.01
N PRO A 235 28.82 13.74 17.90
CA PRO A 235 27.87 12.70 18.31
C PRO A 235 26.60 13.24 18.97
N ASP A 236 26.68 14.38 19.67
CA ASP A 236 25.51 15.00 20.30
C ASP A 236 24.51 15.57 19.27
N LEU A 237 24.98 15.88 18.06
CA LEU A 237 24.16 16.43 16.99
C LEU A 237 23.57 15.34 16.09
N GLU A 238 24.19 14.15 15.97
CA GLU A 238 23.67 13.02 15.20
C GLU A 238 22.43 12.43 15.90
N ARG A 239 21.24 12.68 15.33
CA ARG A 239 19.96 12.34 15.95
C ARG A 239 18.99 11.81 14.90
N VAL A 240 18.66 10.53 14.97
CA VAL A 240 17.93 9.83 13.91
C VAL A 240 16.66 9.19 14.47
N ASP A 241 15.56 9.39 13.75
CA ASP A 241 14.28 8.75 13.99
C ASP A 241 13.96 7.77 12.86
N PHE A 242 14.04 6.47 13.13
CA PHE A 242 13.79 5.39 12.18
C PHE A 242 12.55 4.60 12.62
N ARG A 243 11.39 4.91 12.01
CA ARG A 243 10.11 4.33 12.48
C ARG A 243 9.15 3.89 11.40
N ASN A 244 8.33 2.87 11.70
CA ASN A 244 7.29 2.36 10.82
C ASN A 244 7.75 2.00 9.39
N ASN A 245 9.02 1.66 9.21
CA ASN A 245 9.53 1.15 7.94
C ASN A 245 9.21 -0.35 7.81
N VAL A 246 9.06 -0.82 6.57
CA VAL A 246 8.95 -2.25 6.24
C VAL A 246 10.27 -2.70 5.65
N ILE A 247 10.93 -3.67 6.27
CA ILE A 247 12.22 -4.21 5.85
C ILE A 247 12.00 -5.67 5.42
N TYR A 248 12.29 -6.00 4.17
CA TYR A 248 11.99 -7.32 3.59
C TYR A 248 13.16 -7.94 2.84
N ASN A 249 13.33 -9.26 2.99
CA ASN A 249 14.24 -10.06 2.16
C ASN A 249 15.67 -9.53 2.09
N TRP A 250 16.23 -9.11 3.22
CA TRP A 250 17.63 -8.73 3.28
C TRP A 250 18.54 -9.96 3.21
N GLY A 251 19.74 -9.81 2.66
CA GLY A 251 20.73 -10.88 2.56
C GLY A 251 21.61 -11.00 3.81
N ALA A 252 22.88 -10.61 3.66
CA ALA A 252 23.91 -10.68 4.70
C ALA A 252 23.62 -9.83 5.95
N ASN A 253 22.95 -8.67 5.83
CA ASN A 253 22.63 -7.82 6.99
C ASN A 253 21.44 -6.89 6.74
N ASN A 254 20.86 -6.31 7.79
CA ASN A 254 19.92 -5.20 7.68
C ASN A 254 20.50 -3.90 8.25
N ILE A 255 20.12 -3.52 9.48
CA ILE A 255 20.54 -2.32 10.19
C ILE A 255 21.86 -2.60 10.92
N TYR A 256 22.85 -1.76 10.69
CA TYR A 256 24.12 -1.84 11.42
C TYR A 256 24.82 -0.49 11.55
N ALA A 257 25.92 -0.49 12.30
CA ALA A 257 26.77 0.67 12.61
C ALA A 257 26.12 1.67 13.60
N GLY A 258 26.21 2.98 13.34
CA GLY A 258 25.81 4.02 14.30
C GLY A 258 26.95 4.41 15.25
N GLU A 259 28.15 4.63 14.72
CA GLU A 259 29.32 5.03 15.49
C GLU A 259 29.16 6.48 15.99
N GLY A 260 28.48 6.65 17.14
CA GLY A 260 28.11 7.93 17.73
C GLY A 260 26.72 8.42 17.28
N GLY A 261 26.00 9.10 18.15
CA GLY A 261 24.64 9.60 17.89
C GLY A 261 23.55 8.99 18.75
N SER A 262 22.33 9.49 18.57
CA SER A 262 21.11 9.07 19.26
C SER A 262 20.07 8.56 18.24
N TYR A 263 19.59 7.33 18.42
CA TYR A 263 18.75 6.65 17.43
C TYR A 263 17.46 6.13 18.06
N ASN A 264 16.31 6.54 17.52
CA ASN A 264 15.04 5.87 17.77
C ASN A 264 14.82 4.82 16.66
N ILE A 265 14.59 3.56 17.03
CA ILE A 265 14.22 2.46 16.13
C ILE A 265 12.88 1.93 16.62
N VAL A 266 11.79 2.44 16.05
CA VAL A 266 10.45 2.28 16.64
C VAL A 266 9.43 1.71 15.65
N ALA A 267 8.69 0.68 16.07
CA ALA A 267 7.53 0.17 15.33
C ALA A 267 7.80 -0.20 13.85
N ASN A 268 9.01 -0.65 13.52
CA ASN A 268 9.35 -1.14 12.18
C ASN A 268 8.92 -2.60 12.01
N TYR A 269 8.55 -2.97 10.79
CA TYR A 269 8.15 -4.34 10.42
C TYR A 269 9.32 -5.04 9.71
N PHE A 270 9.95 -6.00 10.39
CA PHE A 270 11.02 -6.81 9.83
C PHE A 270 10.45 -8.14 9.34
N LYS A 271 10.53 -8.39 8.03
CA LYS A 271 10.12 -9.64 7.40
C LYS A 271 11.31 -10.33 6.76
N PRO A 272 11.91 -11.34 7.41
CA PRO A 272 12.94 -12.15 6.76
C PRO A 272 12.37 -12.79 5.49
N GLY A 273 13.13 -12.76 4.41
CA GLY A 273 12.77 -13.39 3.15
C GLY A 273 13.73 -14.51 2.76
N PRO A 274 13.57 -15.11 1.57
CA PRO A 274 14.43 -16.19 1.09
C PRO A 274 15.95 -15.88 1.09
N ALA A 275 16.36 -14.62 0.91
CA ALA A 275 17.76 -14.21 0.99
C ALA A 275 18.30 -14.12 2.42
N SER A 276 17.43 -14.05 3.43
CA SER A 276 17.81 -13.83 4.82
C SER A 276 18.42 -15.09 5.45
N GLY A 277 19.75 -15.07 5.57
CA GLY A 277 20.51 -16.16 6.17
C GLY A 277 20.23 -16.37 7.66
N ASN A 278 20.63 -17.53 8.20
CA ASN A 278 20.38 -17.89 9.60
C ASN A 278 20.92 -16.88 10.62
N ALA A 279 22.06 -16.25 10.32
CA ALA A 279 22.68 -15.26 11.19
C ALA A 279 22.03 -13.87 11.09
N SER A 280 21.46 -13.51 9.94
CA SER A 280 20.90 -12.17 9.69
C SER A 280 19.38 -12.10 9.88
N LYS A 281 18.66 -13.21 9.69
CA LYS A 281 17.18 -13.24 9.75
C LYS A 281 16.58 -12.90 11.11
N ARG A 282 17.38 -12.92 12.17
CA ARG A 282 16.96 -12.62 13.56
C ARG A 282 17.43 -11.26 14.04
N ARG A 283 18.08 -10.48 13.19
CA ARG A 283 18.73 -9.23 13.60
C ARG A 283 17.76 -8.06 13.42
N ILE A 284 17.65 -7.22 14.43
CA ILE A 284 17.08 -5.86 14.34
C ILE A 284 18.22 -4.86 14.15
N LEU A 285 19.33 -5.01 14.88
CA LEU A 285 20.47 -4.09 14.87
C LEU A 285 21.78 -4.83 15.11
N ASN A 286 22.83 -4.44 14.39
CA ASN A 286 24.22 -4.81 14.69
C ASN A 286 25.08 -3.53 14.85
N PRO A 287 25.21 -2.99 16.07
CA PRO A 287 25.88 -1.71 16.27
C PRO A 287 27.39 -1.84 16.13
N ASP A 288 28.07 -0.75 15.78
CA ASP A 288 29.53 -0.62 15.77
C ASP A 288 30.00 0.53 16.69
N ALA A 289 31.24 0.41 17.17
CA ALA A 289 31.98 1.49 17.79
C ALA A 289 33.05 1.99 16.81
N ASP A 290 33.35 3.29 16.85
CA ASP A 290 34.26 3.95 15.92
C ASP A 290 35.67 3.35 16.00
N ASP A 291 36.31 3.20 14.85
CA ASP A 291 37.67 2.65 14.74
C ASP A 291 38.77 3.72 14.78
N GLY A 292 38.40 5.00 14.82
CA GLY A 292 39.32 6.13 14.89
C GLY A 292 39.97 6.50 13.55
N LYS A 293 39.54 5.91 12.42
CA LYS A 293 40.18 6.18 11.11
C LYS A 293 39.65 7.43 10.41
N ASN A 294 38.45 7.89 10.76
CA ASN A 294 37.88 9.12 10.21
C ASN A 294 38.16 10.30 11.15
N ASN A 295 37.19 11.20 11.35
CA ASN A 295 37.37 12.39 12.18
C ASN A 295 37.07 12.13 13.66
N GLN A 296 36.31 11.07 13.96
CA GLN A 296 35.90 10.73 15.30
C GLN A 296 36.92 9.81 16.00
N PRO A 297 37.18 9.99 17.30
CA PRO A 297 38.06 9.10 18.06
C PRO A 297 37.55 7.65 18.12
N ALA A 298 38.48 6.71 18.19
CA ALA A 298 38.15 5.30 18.40
C ALA A 298 37.39 5.08 19.72
N GLY A 299 36.43 4.16 19.71
CA GLY A 299 35.65 3.78 20.88
C GLY A 299 34.42 4.65 21.16
N ILE A 300 34.11 5.63 20.31
CA ILE A 300 32.81 6.33 20.34
C ILE A 300 31.73 5.43 19.76
N TYR A 301 30.56 5.38 20.39
CA TYR A 301 29.43 4.52 19.99
C TYR A 301 28.10 5.26 20.11
N GLY A 302 27.08 4.78 19.40
CA GLY A 302 25.74 5.36 19.44
C GLY A 302 24.90 4.86 20.62
N HIS A 303 23.84 5.61 20.92
CA HIS A 303 22.82 5.26 21.90
C HIS A 303 21.46 5.02 21.22
N PHE A 304 20.76 3.96 21.61
CA PHE A 304 19.59 3.45 20.90
C PHE A 304 18.39 3.31 21.82
N TYR A 305 17.27 3.95 21.44
CA TYR A 305 15.93 3.62 21.93
C TYR A 305 15.30 2.66 20.92
N ILE A 306 14.94 1.45 21.35
CA ILE A 306 14.44 0.40 20.48
C ILE A 306 13.17 -0.15 21.10
N ASP A 307 12.04 0.02 20.40
CA ASP A 307 10.74 -0.33 20.94
C ASP A 307 9.71 -0.69 19.85
N ALA A 308 8.76 -1.54 20.22
CA ALA A 308 7.60 -1.94 19.40
C ALA A 308 7.92 -2.48 17.99
N ASN A 309 9.16 -2.84 17.67
CA ASN A 309 9.50 -3.42 16.37
C ASN A 309 8.99 -4.86 16.30
N TYR A 310 8.46 -5.23 15.14
CA TYR A 310 7.91 -6.56 14.91
C TYR A 310 8.82 -7.37 13.99
N MET A 311 9.17 -8.58 14.44
CA MET A 311 9.92 -9.54 13.64
C MET A 311 8.99 -10.66 13.21
N HIS A 312 8.67 -10.70 11.91
CA HIS A 312 7.74 -11.66 11.33
C HIS A 312 8.13 -13.10 11.68
N ASN A 313 7.17 -13.85 12.24
CA ASN A 313 7.35 -15.23 12.71
C ASN A 313 8.44 -15.41 13.77
N ASN A 314 8.73 -14.38 14.58
CA ASN A 314 9.62 -14.48 15.73
C ASN A 314 9.07 -13.69 16.93
N ALA A 315 8.29 -14.40 17.76
CA ALA A 315 7.68 -13.81 18.95
C ALA A 315 8.75 -13.34 19.95
N ASP A 316 9.80 -14.13 20.19
CA ASP A 316 10.87 -13.77 21.15
C ASP A 316 11.48 -12.38 20.88
N ILE A 317 11.76 -12.07 19.61
CA ILE A 317 12.31 -10.77 19.20
C ILE A 317 11.24 -9.68 19.19
N SER A 318 10.01 -10.02 18.83
CA SER A 318 8.91 -9.04 18.81
C SER A 318 8.52 -8.60 20.23
N ASP A 319 8.56 -9.53 21.19
CA ASP A 319 8.24 -9.29 22.60
C ASP A 319 9.40 -8.63 23.35
N ASP A 320 10.65 -8.98 23.00
CA ASP A 320 11.86 -8.33 23.50
C ASP A 320 12.83 -8.01 22.35
N ASN A 321 12.72 -6.78 21.83
CA ASN A 321 13.56 -6.30 20.73
C ASN A 321 15.06 -6.35 21.06
N ARG A 322 15.46 -6.38 22.34
CA ARG A 322 16.87 -6.47 22.76
C ARG A 322 17.51 -7.78 22.34
N SER A 323 16.71 -8.85 22.25
CA SER A 323 17.16 -10.16 21.78
C SER A 323 17.50 -10.20 20.28
N GLY A 324 17.05 -9.20 19.52
CA GLY A 324 17.41 -9.01 18.11
C GLY A 324 18.69 -8.21 17.89
N ILE A 325 19.42 -7.81 18.95
CA ILE A 325 20.62 -7.00 18.85
C ILE A 325 21.87 -7.88 18.92
N ASP A 326 22.72 -7.77 17.91
CA ASP A 326 23.95 -8.55 17.78
C ASP A 326 25.17 -7.63 17.89
N MET A 327 25.80 -7.60 19.07
CA MET A 327 27.06 -6.87 19.29
C MET A 327 28.22 -7.69 18.71
N GLY A 328 28.56 -7.42 17.45
CA GLY A 328 29.60 -8.15 16.72
C GLY A 328 31.01 -7.93 17.28
N THR A 329 31.95 -8.75 16.80
CA THR A 329 33.37 -8.72 17.24
C THR A 329 34.08 -7.39 16.96
N THR A 330 33.63 -6.65 15.94
CA THR A 330 34.13 -5.29 15.65
C THR A 330 33.83 -4.33 16.79
N PHE A 331 32.61 -4.36 17.35
CA PHE A 331 32.25 -3.54 18.49
C PHE A 331 33.13 -3.85 19.71
N GLU A 332 33.29 -5.14 20.05
CA GLU A 332 34.14 -5.57 21.17
C GLU A 332 35.60 -5.14 20.98
N LYS A 333 36.12 -5.14 19.76
CA LYS A 333 37.48 -4.69 19.47
C LYS A 333 37.72 -3.21 19.81
N TYR A 334 36.77 -2.34 19.48
CA TYR A 334 36.94 -0.88 19.62
C TYR A 334 36.36 -0.32 20.92
N ALA A 335 35.42 -1.04 21.54
CA ALA A 335 34.82 -0.68 22.83
C ALA A 335 34.68 -1.92 23.76
N PRO A 336 35.79 -2.59 24.17
CA PRO A 336 35.76 -3.90 24.84
C PRO A 336 35.03 -3.93 26.19
N ASN A 337 34.97 -2.78 26.86
CA ASN A 337 34.35 -2.65 28.19
C ASN A 337 32.87 -2.24 28.14
N VAL A 338 32.34 -1.96 26.95
CA VAL A 338 30.95 -1.53 26.75
C VAL A 338 30.08 -2.76 26.49
N LYS A 339 28.93 -2.82 27.16
CA LYS A 339 27.95 -3.91 27.06
C LYS A 339 26.64 -3.38 26.48
N LEU A 340 25.75 -4.30 26.10
CA LEU A 340 24.47 -3.96 25.45
C LEU A 340 23.65 -2.94 26.26
N LYS A 341 23.62 -3.09 27.59
CA LYS A 341 22.92 -2.16 28.49
C LYS A 341 23.47 -0.73 28.47
N ASP A 342 24.72 -0.53 28.05
CA ASP A 342 25.39 0.78 28.09
C ASP A 342 25.07 1.60 26.82
N ILE A 343 24.64 0.93 25.74
CA ILE A 343 24.22 1.57 24.48
C ILE A 343 22.70 1.74 24.38
N LEU A 344 21.92 1.06 25.22
CA LEU A 344 20.47 1.15 25.23
C LEU A 344 19.97 2.25 26.18
N THR A 345 18.91 2.93 25.79
CA THR A 345 18.16 3.87 26.64
C THR A 345 16.71 3.41 26.77
N ASP A 346 16.12 3.59 27.96
CA ASP A 346 14.69 3.33 28.21
C ASP A 346 13.81 4.54 27.85
N LYS A 347 14.40 5.68 27.46
CA LYS A 347 13.68 6.88 27.06
C LYS A 347 13.93 7.21 25.59
N GLU A 348 12.84 7.40 24.87
CA GLU A 348 12.85 7.87 23.48
C GLU A 348 13.52 9.26 23.38
N PHE A 349 14.37 9.42 22.37
CA PHE A 349 15.00 10.70 22.07
C PHE A 349 13.97 11.65 21.46
N GLN A 350 13.88 12.86 22.01
CA GLN A 350 12.87 13.85 21.60
C GLN A 350 13.22 14.49 20.25
N LEU A 351 12.58 14.04 19.17
CA LEU A 351 12.71 14.57 17.82
C LEU A 351 11.38 15.23 17.37
N LEU A 352 11.38 15.86 16.20
CA LEU A 352 10.13 16.37 15.62
C LEU A 352 9.16 15.18 15.40
N PRO A 353 7.87 15.35 15.74
CA PRO A 353 6.95 14.23 15.77
C PRO A 353 6.76 13.64 14.36
N VAL A 354 6.77 12.32 14.33
CA VAL A 354 6.32 11.48 13.23
C VAL A 354 5.19 10.65 13.80
N THR A 355 4.08 10.54 13.09
CA THR A 355 2.99 9.74 13.62
C THR A 355 3.36 8.27 13.59
N THR A 356 3.24 7.62 14.76
CA THR A 356 3.57 6.21 14.90
C THR A 356 2.32 5.37 14.73
N ASN A 357 2.24 4.59 13.66
CA ASN A 357 1.18 3.59 13.48
C ASN A 357 1.55 2.27 14.17
N SER A 358 0.56 1.42 14.45
CA SER A 358 0.83 0.03 14.83
C SER A 358 1.58 -0.67 13.69
N VAL A 359 2.38 -1.69 14.03
CA VAL A 359 3.21 -2.42 13.06
C VAL A 359 2.41 -3.00 11.89
N ASP A 360 1.20 -3.51 12.14
CA ASP A 360 0.33 -4.05 11.09
C ASP A 360 -0.19 -2.94 10.17
N LYS A 361 -0.54 -1.78 10.75
CA LYS A 361 -0.97 -0.62 9.97
C LYS A 361 0.16 0.00 9.19
N ALA A 362 1.36 0.08 9.76
CA ALA A 362 2.56 0.48 9.04
C ALA A 362 2.82 -0.45 7.85
N PHE A 363 2.74 -1.77 8.06
CA PHE A 363 2.88 -2.74 6.97
C PHE A 363 1.84 -2.53 5.85
N GLU A 364 0.57 -2.39 6.20
CA GLU A 364 -0.52 -2.12 5.25
C GLU A 364 -0.32 -0.80 4.51
N TYR A 365 -0.03 0.28 5.23
CA TYR A 365 0.07 1.63 4.69
C TYR A 365 1.30 1.82 3.81
N VAL A 366 2.47 1.35 4.23
CA VAL A 366 3.68 1.45 3.42
C VAL A 366 3.49 0.72 2.08
N LEU A 367 2.89 -0.47 2.10
CA LEU A 367 2.64 -1.24 0.89
C LEU A 367 1.51 -0.68 0.02
N SER A 368 0.57 0.06 0.60
CA SER A 368 -0.55 0.67 -0.14
C SER A 368 -0.17 2.04 -0.72
N PHE A 369 0.54 2.85 0.03
CA PHE A 369 0.76 4.27 -0.27
C PHE A 369 2.21 4.59 -0.63
N GLY A 370 3.20 3.80 -0.24
CA GLY A 370 4.61 4.12 -0.49
C GLY A 370 5.09 3.94 -1.93
N GLY A 371 6.27 4.49 -2.22
CA GLY A 371 6.89 4.58 -3.54
C GLY A 371 6.25 5.68 -4.39
N ALA A 372 6.58 5.71 -5.68
CA ALA A 372 5.91 6.57 -6.67
C ALA A 372 4.48 6.08 -6.94
N SER A 373 3.62 6.17 -5.92
CA SER A 373 2.35 5.45 -5.81
C SER A 373 1.17 6.08 -6.51
N LEU A 374 1.28 7.35 -6.95
CA LEU A 374 0.24 7.99 -7.77
C LEU A 374 -0.10 7.15 -9.01
N VAL A 375 0.93 6.62 -9.67
CA VAL A 375 0.81 5.56 -10.66
C VAL A 375 2.03 4.67 -10.51
N ARG A 376 1.91 3.51 -9.88
CA ARG A 376 3.03 2.55 -9.75
C ARG A 376 3.39 1.95 -11.11
N ASP A 377 4.68 1.73 -11.33
CA ASP A 377 5.13 0.93 -12.46
C ASP A 377 5.05 -0.57 -12.13
N ILE A 378 5.40 -1.40 -13.11
CA ILE A 378 5.38 -2.87 -12.98
C ILE A 378 6.32 -3.37 -11.87
N HIS A 379 7.36 -2.63 -11.54
CA HIS A 379 8.37 -3.02 -10.57
C HIS A 379 7.91 -2.71 -9.16
N ASP A 380 7.44 -1.49 -8.91
CA ASP A 380 6.87 -1.09 -7.62
C ASP A 380 5.69 -2.00 -7.23
N SER A 381 4.85 -2.33 -8.21
CA SER A 381 3.72 -3.26 -8.02
C SER A 381 4.19 -4.68 -7.68
N ARG A 382 5.28 -5.15 -8.31
CA ARG A 382 5.88 -6.44 -8.01
C ARG A 382 6.51 -6.48 -6.62
N TYR A 383 7.21 -5.43 -6.20
CA TYR A 383 7.83 -5.37 -4.88
C TYR A 383 6.78 -5.51 -3.77
N VAL A 384 5.65 -4.83 -3.92
CA VAL A 384 4.53 -4.96 -2.97
C VAL A 384 4.02 -6.39 -2.93
N LYS A 385 3.80 -7.01 -4.09
CA LYS A 385 3.35 -8.41 -4.17
C LYS A 385 4.34 -9.38 -3.53
N ASP A 386 5.64 -9.20 -3.76
CA ASP A 386 6.70 -10.03 -3.20
C ASP A 386 6.74 -9.91 -1.67
N VAL A 387 6.64 -8.68 -1.14
CA VAL A 387 6.62 -8.43 0.31
C VAL A 387 5.37 -9.02 0.96
N ILE A 388 4.17 -8.85 0.38
CA ILE A 388 2.92 -9.42 0.91
C ILE A 388 3.05 -10.94 0.99
N ASN A 389 3.44 -11.58 -0.12
CA ASN A 389 3.49 -13.04 -0.21
C ASN A 389 4.70 -13.66 0.51
N GLY A 390 5.71 -12.87 0.88
CA GLY A 390 6.97 -13.42 1.39
C GLY A 390 7.72 -14.21 0.32
N THR A 391 7.63 -13.76 -0.93
CA THR A 391 8.25 -14.39 -2.11
C THR A 391 9.26 -13.46 -2.79
N TYR A 392 9.88 -13.96 -3.85
CA TYR A 392 10.61 -13.17 -4.84
C TYR A 392 10.27 -13.68 -6.24
N ALA A 393 10.48 -12.85 -7.26
CA ALA A 393 10.14 -13.20 -8.64
C ALA A 393 11.34 -13.58 -9.53
N PHE A 394 12.53 -13.05 -9.26
CA PHE A 394 13.69 -13.16 -10.16
C PHE A 394 14.98 -13.51 -9.43
N GLU A 395 15.90 -14.15 -10.16
CA GLU A 395 17.26 -14.46 -9.71
C GLU A 395 18.26 -13.54 -10.40
N GLY A 396 19.47 -13.44 -9.85
CA GLY A 396 20.55 -12.65 -10.45
C GLY A 396 21.27 -13.39 -11.58
N SER A 397 21.52 -12.70 -12.69
CA SER A 397 22.23 -13.28 -13.86
C SER A 397 23.72 -13.59 -13.62
N SER A 398 24.31 -13.04 -12.56
CA SER A 398 25.73 -13.20 -12.19
C SER A 398 25.89 -13.95 -10.85
N GLY A 399 24.95 -14.83 -10.55
CA GLY A 399 25.05 -15.80 -9.45
C GLY A 399 24.43 -15.36 -8.13
N SER A 400 23.82 -14.17 -8.05
CA SER A 400 22.94 -13.86 -6.92
C SER A 400 21.66 -14.70 -6.97
N THR A 401 21.10 -14.97 -5.81
CA THR A 401 19.91 -15.83 -5.66
C THR A 401 18.92 -15.27 -4.65
N ASN A 402 17.73 -15.86 -4.58
CA ASN A 402 16.69 -15.60 -3.59
C ASN A 402 16.11 -14.18 -3.66
N GLY A 403 15.98 -13.64 -4.87
CA GLY A 403 15.43 -12.31 -5.08
C GLY A 403 16.44 -11.17 -4.98
N LEU A 404 17.73 -11.49 -4.89
CA LEU A 404 18.83 -10.55 -5.10
C LEU A 404 19.23 -10.60 -6.58
N ILE A 405 19.15 -9.46 -7.27
CA ILE A 405 19.44 -9.35 -8.70
C ILE A 405 20.83 -8.76 -8.94
N ASP A 406 21.36 -8.96 -10.14
CA ASP A 406 22.72 -8.54 -10.53
C ASP A 406 22.72 -7.45 -11.61
N SER A 407 21.64 -7.38 -12.38
CA SER A 407 21.39 -6.34 -13.38
C SER A 407 19.92 -5.98 -13.41
N GLN A 408 19.58 -4.75 -13.82
CA GLN A 408 18.19 -4.39 -14.13
C GLN A 408 17.59 -5.28 -15.22
N GLU A 409 18.41 -5.86 -16.10
CA GLU A 409 17.95 -6.75 -17.17
C GLU A 409 17.36 -8.07 -16.61
N ASP A 410 17.76 -8.48 -15.41
CA ASP A 410 17.23 -9.68 -14.73
C ASP A 410 15.71 -9.59 -14.50
N VAL A 411 15.20 -8.35 -14.43
CA VAL A 411 13.80 -8.05 -14.16
C VAL A 411 13.10 -7.38 -15.35
N GLY A 412 13.75 -7.35 -16.52
CA GLY A 412 13.20 -6.78 -17.75
C GLY A 412 13.45 -5.28 -17.97
N GLY A 413 14.35 -4.69 -17.18
CA GLY A 413 14.81 -3.30 -17.35
C GLY A 413 13.71 -2.26 -17.15
N TRP A 414 13.92 -1.06 -17.70
CA TRP A 414 12.96 0.05 -17.55
C TRP A 414 11.72 -0.18 -18.42
N PRO A 415 10.50 -0.09 -17.85
CA PRO A 415 9.28 -0.18 -18.63
C PRO A 415 9.09 1.03 -19.56
N VAL A 416 8.17 0.90 -20.51
CA VAL A 416 7.69 2.03 -21.31
C VAL A 416 6.69 2.83 -20.47
N TYR A 417 6.99 4.11 -20.24
CA TYR A 417 6.10 5.05 -19.56
C TYR A 417 5.26 5.81 -20.59
N LYS A 418 3.94 5.74 -20.47
CA LYS A 418 2.99 6.36 -21.40
C LYS A 418 2.52 7.70 -20.88
N VAL A 419 2.22 8.61 -21.82
CA VAL A 419 1.62 9.91 -21.56
C VAL A 419 0.11 9.82 -21.77
N TYR A 420 -0.67 10.27 -20.79
CA TYR A 420 -2.13 10.40 -20.85
C TYR A 420 -2.61 11.36 -19.74
N ASN A 421 -3.88 11.78 -19.74
CA ASN A 421 -4.41 12.78 -18.79
C ASN A 421 -3.67 14.13 -18.83
N GLU A 422 -3.22 14.54 -20.01
CA GLU A 422 -2.64 15.86 -20.21
C GLU A 422 -3.68 16.96 -19.95
N PHE A 423 -3.23 18.06 -19.35
CA PHE A 423 -4.06 19.23 -19.10
C PHE A 423 -3.51 20.46 -19.82
N THR A 424 -4.41 21.41 -20.09
CA THR A 424 -4.02 22.73 -20.61
C THR A 424 -3.82 23.67 -19.43
N ASP A 425 -2.70 24.38 -19.43
CA ASP A 425 -2.40 25.50 -18.56
C ASP A 425 -1.90 26.63 -19.47
N SER A 426 -2.80 27.57 -19.76
CA SER A 426 -2.61 28.63 -20.74
C SER A 426 -1.78 29.81 -20.19
N ASP A 427 -1.92 30.13 -18.90
CA ASP A 427 -1.20 31.24 -18.26
C ASP A 427 0.14 30.82 -17.62
N LYS A 428 0.42 29.52 -17.61
CA LYS A 428 1.66 28.87 -17.18
C LYS A 428 1.91 29.03 -15.67
N ASP A 429 0.84 29.08 -14.89
CA ASP A 429 0.90 29.23 -13.43
C ASP A 429 1.04 27.90 -12.67
N GLY A 430 1.01 26.77 -13.38
CA GLY A 430 1.13 25.43 -12.80
C GLY A 430 -0.19 24.72 -12.54
N ILE A 431 -1.32 25.38 -12.77
CA ILE A 431 -2.66 24.88 -12.49
C ILE A 431 -3.46 24.74 -13.80
N PRO A 432 -4.23 23.65 -14.00
CA PRO A 432 -5.07 23.50 -15.18
C PRO A 432 -6.10 24.62 -15.33
N ASP A 433 -6.33 25.01 -16.58
CA ASP A 433 -7.36 25.98 -16.96
C ASP A 433 -8.71 25.60 -16.32
N GLY A 434 -9.30 26.55 -15.57
CA GLY A 434 -10.61 26.40 -14.94
C GLY A 434 -10.61 25.72 -13.55
N TRP A 435 -9.49 25.15 -13.08
CA TRP A 435 -9.46 24.53 -11.75
C TRP A 435 -9.60 25.58 -10.64
N LEU A 436 -8.87 26.70 -10.71
CA LEU A 436 -8.97 27.78 -9.73
C LEU A 436 -10.34 28.44 -9.73
N SER A 437 -10.89 28.79 -10.89
CA SER A 437 -12.19 29.45 -10.97
C SER A 437 -13.33 28.57 -10.43
N LYS A 438 -13.20 27.25 -10.56
CA LYS A 438 -14.16 26.28 -10.02
C LYS A 438 -14.03 26.09 -8.50
N ASN A 439 -12.80 25.92 -7.98
CA ASN A 439 -12.59 25.52 -6.59
C ASN A 439 -12.33 26.70 -5.64
N HIS A 440 -11.70 27.76 -6.15
CA HIS A 440 -11.24 28.92 -5.38
C HIS A 440 -11.41 30.22 -6.18
N PRO A 441 -12.67 30.65 -6.46
CA PRO A 441 -12.94 31.78 -7.33
C PRO A 441 -12.27 33.08 -6.83
N GLY A 442 -11.59 33.79 -7.74
CA GLY A 442 -10.90 35.04 -7.44
C GLY A 442 -9.50 34.89 -6.83
N LYS A 443 -8.95 33.67 -6.80
CA LYS A 443 -7.58 33.39 -6.35
C LYS A 443 -6.65 33.13 -7.53
N SER A 444 -5.36 33.36 -7.31
CA SER A 444 -4.26 33.07 -8.22
C SER A 444 -3.32 32.01 -7.63
N ALA A 445 -2.50 31.35 -8.46
CA ALA A 445 -1.61 30.27 -8.03
C ALA A 445 -0.68 30.63 -6.86
N ASN A 446 -0.24 31.89 -6.77
CA ASN A 446 0.69 32.36 -5.72
C ASN A 446 0.00 32.95 -4.49
N ASP A 447 -1.32 33.12 -4.50
CA ASP A 447 -2.04 33.52 -3.29
C ASP A 447 -1.93 32.42 -2.23
N LEU A 448 -1.81 32.83 -0.97
CA LEU A 448 -1.78 31.90 0.15
C LEU A 448 -3.20 31.59 0.63
N ASN A 449 -3.43 30.32 0.99
CA ASN A 449 -4.59 29.91 1.76
C ASN A 449 -4.39 30.21 3.27
N PHE A 450 -5.38 29.88 4.09
CA PHE A 450 -5.31 30.11 5.54
C PHE A 450 -4.18 29.32 6.23
N ASP A 451 -3.82 28.16 5.69
CA ASP A 451 -2.78 27.28 6.23
C ASP A 451 -1.36 27.68 5.77
N GLY A 452 -1.24 28.71 4.91
CA GLY A 452 0.02 29.23 4.40
C GLY A 452 0.59 28.50 3.18
N TYR A 453 -0.22 27.68 2.49
CA TYR A 453 0.13 27.09 1.20
C TYR A 453 -0.27 27.99 0.04
N THR A 454 0.53 28.04 -1.03
CA THR A 454 0.08 28.65 -2.28
C THR A 454 -1.02 27.80 -2.93
N TYR A 455 -1.90 28.39 -3.74
CA TYR A 455 -2.90 27.58 -4.45
C TYR A 455 -2.28 26.61 -5.47
N LEU A 456 -1.06 26.86 -5.95
CA LEU A 456 -0.29 25.84 -6.69
C LEU A 456 -0.01 24.62 -5.80
N GLU A 457 0.44 24.82 -4.56
CA GLU A 457 0.66 23.72 -3.62
C GLU A 457 -0.67 23.04 -3.26
N VAL A 458 -1.76 23.79 -3.09
CA VAL A 458 -3.10 23.20 -2.87
C VAL A 458 -3.49 22.30 -4.04
N TYR A 459 -3.31 22.77 -5.28
CA TYR A 459 -3.57 21.97 -6.47
C TYR A 459 -2.69 20.71 -6.51
N LEU A 460 -1.37 20.85 -6.36
CA LEU A 460 -0.44 19.71 -6.40
C LEU A 460 -0.74 18.67 -5.32
N ASN A 461 -1.20 19.09 -4.14
CA ASN A 461 -1.59 18.18 -3.07
C ASN A 461 -2.97 17.54 -3.30
N SER A 462 -3.89 18.23 -4.00
CA SER A 462 -5.18 17.63 -4.39
C SER A 462 -5.02 16.42 -5.31
N LEU A 463 -3.91 16.35 -6.08
CA LEU A 463 -3.60 15.21 -6.95
C LEU A 463 -3.28 13.93 -6.16
N VAL A 464 -2.86 14.04 -4.90
CA VAL A 464 -2.25 12.94 -4.13
C VAL A 464 -2.79 12.79 -2.70
N ASN A 465 -3.82 13.56 -2.32
CA ASN A 465 -4.41 13.51 -0.96
C ASN A 465 -4.97 12.13 -0.56
N HIS A 466 -5.34 11.29 -1.53
CA HIS A 466 -5.78 9.92 -1.30
C HIS A 466 -4.62 8.96 -0.95
N LEU A 467 -3.38 9.41 -1.11
CA LEU A 467 -2.15 8.67 -0.78
C LEU A 467 -1.50 9.15 0.53
N THR A 468 -2.09 10.16 1.18
CA THR A 468 -1.73 10.52 2.56
C THR A 468 -2.72 9.85 3.50
N PRO A 469 -2.32 8.80 4.26
CA PRO A 469 -3.24 8.18 5.20
C PRO A 469 -3.75 9.25 6.19
N ASN A 470 -5.01 9.16 6.59
CA ASN A 470 -5.60 10.07 7.58
C ASN A 470 -5.05 9.71 8.97
N ILE A 471 -3.85 10.20 9.23
CA ILE A 471 -3.00 9.79 10.34
C ILE A 471 -3.47 10.38 11.70
N ASN A 472 -4.33 11.41 11.71
CA ASN A 472 -4.71 12.16 12.92
C ASN A 472 -6.13 11.90 13.49
N LYS A 473 -6.77 10.76 13.22
CA LYS A 473 -8.13 10.48 13.75
C LYS A 473 -8.21 9.56 14.97
N ASP A 474 -7.09 9.11 15.53
CA ASP A 474 -7.10 8.12 16.63
C ASP A 474 -6.75 8.65 18.03
N THR A 475 -6.65 9.96 18.24
CA THR A 475 -6.53 10.51 19.61
C THR A 475 -7.53 11.65 19.86
N SER A 476 -8.57 11.30 20.59
CA SER A 476 -9.50 12.16 21.33
C SER A 476 -10.02 13.42 20.62
N GLU A 477 -11.15 13.30 19.93
CA GLU A 477 -12.22 14.30 20.05
C GLU A 477 -13.56 13.69 19.64
N LYS A 478 -14.58 13.98 20.43
CA LYS A 478 -15.96 13.56 20.21
C LYS A 478 -16.39 13.88 18.79
N GLU A 479 -17.15 12.96 18.21
CA GLU A 479 -17.92 13.13 16.98
C GLU A 479 -18.52 14.54 16.89
N THR A 480 -17.87 15.38 16.09
CA THR A 480 -18.55 16.45 15.36
C THR A 480 -18.25 16.20 13.89
N THR A 481 -19.27 15.65 13.26
CA THR A 481 -19.42 15.34 11.85
C THR A 481 -18.93 16.44 10.91
N SER A 482 -17.86 16.16 10.17
CA SER A 482 -17.78 16.43 8.73
C SER A 482 -16.70 15.55 8.10
N ILE A 483 -17.07 14.32 7.73
CA ILE A 483 -16.33 13.53 6.74
C ILE A 483 -16.37 14.35 5.45
N ASN A 484 -15.22 14.71 4.88
CA ASN A 484 -15.17 15.16 3.50
C ASN A 484 -15.51 13.92 2.64
N SER A 485 -16.80 13.63 2.50
CA SER A 485 -17.28 12.52 1.69
C SER A 485 -16.97 12.85 0.24
N LYS A 486 -16.30 11.93 -0.48
CA LYS A 486 -16.19 12.04 -1.93
C LYS A 486 -17.56 12.35 -2.52
N SER A 487 -17.60 13.29 -3.45
CA SER A 487 -18.82 13.59 -4.19
C SER A 487 -19.19 12.39 -5.06
N ILE A 488 -20.48 12.12 -5.24
CA ILE A 488 -20.88 10.98 -6.09
C ILE A 488 -20.98 11.45 -7.54
N LYS A 489 -20.15 10.90 -8.41
CA LYS A 489 -20.29 11.08 -9.87
C LYS A 489 -21.15 9.96 -10.42
N LYS A 490 -22.30 10.33 -11.00
CA LYS A 490 -23.25 9.39 -11.60
C LYS A 490 -23.02 9.31 -13.10
N ILE A 491 -22.98 8.09 -13.61
CA ILE A 491 -22.92 7.75 -15.04
C ILE A 491 -24.13 6.90 -15.34
N VAL A 492 -24.84 7.14 -16.43
CA VAL A 492 -26.00 6.37 -16.87
C VAL A 492 -25.66 5.59 -18.13
N VAL A 493 -25.98 4.30 -18.15
CA VAL A 493 -25.85 3.43 -19.33
C VAL A 493 -27.25 3.07 -19.83
N ALA A 494 -27.54 3.36 -21.10
CA ALA A 494 -28.81 3.01 -21.73
C ALA A 494 -28.63 2.67 -23.22
N GLN A 495 -29.09 1.49 -23.64
CA GLN A 495 -28.88 1.00 -25.03
C GLN A 495 -29.62 1.85 -26.08
N ASP A 496 -30.71 2.52 -25.69
CA ASP A 496 -31.50 3.43 -26.53
C ASP A 496 -30.81 4.78 -26.78
N GLY A 497 -29.69 5.06 -26.10
CA GLY A 497 -28.94 6.31 -26.20
C GLY A 497 -29.45 7.43 -25.29
N ALA A 498 -30.37 7.15 -24.36
CA ALA A 498 -30.84 8.12 -23.37
C ALA A 498 -29.87 8.33 -22.17
N GLY A 499 -28.79 7.54 -22.09
CA GLY A 499 -27.74 7.62 -21.08
C GLY A 499 -26.44 8.24 -21.60
N ASP A 500 -25.45 8.37 -20.73
CA ASP A 500 -24.09 8.84 -21.04
C ASP A 500 -23.33 7.86 -21.95
N PHE A 501 -23.60 6.55 -21.79
CA PHE A 501 -23.02 5.47 -22.60
C PHE A 501 -24.09 4.47 -23.05
N LYS A 502 -23.80 3.75 -24.14
CA LYS A 502 -24.66 2.65 -24.63
C LYS A 502 -24.22 1.28 -24.13
N SER A 503 -22.96 1.14 -23.72
CA SER A 503 -22.35 -0.09 -23.23
C SER A 503 -21.86 0.05 -21.78
N VAL A 504 -21.83 -1.06 -21.05
CA VAL A 504 -21.33 -1.09 -19.68
C VAL A 504 -19.81 -0.96 -19.65
N GLN A 505 -19.09 -1.60 -20.58
CA GLN A 505 -17.63 -1.53 -20.62
C GLN A 505 -17.12 -0.11 -20.92
N GLU A 506 -17.74 0.64 -21.83
CA GLU A 506 -17.34 2.03 -22.10
C GLU A 506 -17.54 2.92 -20.88
N ALA A 507 -18.64 2.74 -20.15
CA ALA A 507 -18.88 3.47 -18.91
C ALA A 507 -17.81 3.16 -17.86
N ILE A 508 -17.42 1.90 -17.69
CA ILE A 508 -16.32 1.49 -16.81
C ILE A 508 -15.00 2.12 -17.26
N ASN A 509 -14.68 2.09 -18.55
CA ASN A 509 -13.45 2.68 -19.11
C ASN A 509 -13.38 4.21 -18.92
N SER A 510 -14.51 4.88 -18.71
CA SER A 510 -14.56 6.33 -18.44
C SER A 510 -14.30 6.70 -16.98
N VAL A 511 -14.30 5.71 -16.08
CA VAL A 511 -14.03 5.92 -14.66
C VAL A 511 -12.55 6.24 -14.49
N ARG A 512 -12.26 7.37 -13.83
CA ARG A 512 -10.89 7.75 -13.50
C ARG A 512 -10.38 6.82 -12.39
N ALA A 513 -9.23 6.20 -12.64
CA ALA A 513 -8.51 5.44 -11.62
C ALA A 513 -8.16 6.34 -10.42
N PHE A 514 -8.34 5.82 -9.20
CA PHE A 514 -7.97 6.48 -7.93
C PHE A 514 -8.49 7.94 -7.80
N ASP A 515 -9.74 8.19 -8.20
CA ASP A 515 -10.31 9.53 -8.14
C ASP A 515 -10.43 10.03 -6.69
N PRO A 516 -9.72 11.10 -6.30
CA PRO A 516 -9.71 11.60 -4.93
C PRO A 516 -11.00 12.33 -4.55
N ASP A 517 -11.70 12.88 -5.54
CA ASP A 517 -12.83 13.77 -5.34
C ASP A 517 -14.17 13.04 -5.48
N TYR A 518 -14.20 11.99 -6.32
CA TYR A 518 -15.43 11.30 -6.66
C TYR A 518 -15.41 9.79 -6.41
N SER A 519 -16.50 9.30 -5.82
CA SER A 519 -16.89 7.89 -5.96
C SER A 519 -17.82 7.77 -7.16
N TYR A 520 -17.70 6.68 -7.91
CA TYR A 520 -18.45 6.52 -9.15
C TYR A 520 -19.66 5.62 -8.92
N VAL A 521 -20.82 6.05 -9.44
CA VAL A 521 -22.03 5.23 -9.53
C VAL A 521 -22.43 5.10 -10.99
N ILE A 522 -22.27 3.92 -11.56
CA ILE A 522 -22.77 3.59 -12.90
C ILE A 522 -24.17 3.00 -12.77
N SER A 523 -25.18 3.72 -13.24
CA SER A 523 -26.58 3.27 -13.28
C SER A 523 -26.88 2.66 -14.65
N VAL A 524 -27.21 1.37 -14.68
CA VAL A 524 -27.45 0.62 -15.92
C VAL A 524 -28.95 0.42 -16.11
N LYS A 525 -29.51 0.96 -17.19
CA LYS A 525 -30.94 0.85 -17.52
C LYS A 525 -31.34 -0.59 -17.84
N ALA A 526 -32.64 -0.85 -17.85
CA ALA A 526 -33.19 -2.14 -18.26
C ALA A 526 -32.79 -2.44 -19.72
N GLY A 527 -32.32 -3.66 -19.96
CA GLY A 527 -31.78 -4.09 -21.25
C GLY A 527 -30.92 -5.34 -21.11
N ILE A 528 -30.69 -6.02 -22.23
CA ILE A 528 -29.76 -7.15 -22.32
C ILE A 528 -28.47 -6.64 -22.97
N TYR A 529 -27.42 -6.52 -22.16
CA TYR A 529 -26.09 -6.09 -22.54
C TYR A 529 -25.24 -7.31 -22.84
N TYR A 530 -25.08 -7.62 -24.12
CA TYR A 530 -24.26 -8.75 -24.56
C TYR A 530 -22.78 -8.34 -24.61
N GLU A 531 -22.12 -8.39 -23.46
CA GLU A 531 -20.77 -7.85 -23.26
C GLU A 531 -19.94 -8.77 -22.37
N LYS A 532 -18.64 -8.81 -22.66
CA LYS A 532 -17.64 -9.42 -21.79
C LYS A 532 -16.93 -8.31 -21.01
N ILE A 533 -17.24 -8.20 -19.74
CA ILE A 533 -16.85 -7.06 -18.90
C ILE A 533 -15.59 -7.38 -18.09
N VAL A 534 -14.67 -6.42 -18.03
CA VAL A 534 -13.54 -6.41 -17.12
C VAL A 534 -13.50 -5.09 -16.35
N ILE A 535 -13.56 -5.17 -15.02
CA ILE A 535 -13.20 -4.07 -14.11
C ILE A 535 -11.73 -4.30 -13.72
N HIS A 536 -10.85 -3.45 -14.24
CA HIS A 536 -9.40 -3.58 -14.03
C HIS A 536 -8.98 -3.30 -12.58
N ASP A 537 -7.79 -3.77 -12.22
CA ASP A 537 -7.17 -3.71 -10.89
C ASP A 537 -6.88 -2.29 -10.38
N HIS A 538 -6.67 -1.35 -11.30
CA HIS A 538 -6.49 0.08 -10.98
C HIS A 538 -7.80 0.82 -10.64
N LEU A 539 -8.96 0.19 -10.82
CA LEU A 539 -10.24 0.78 -10.42
C LEU A 539 -10.59 0.37 -8.98
N SER A 540 -11.03 1.34 -8.19
CA SER A 540 -11.55 1.14 -6.84
C SER A 540 -12.69 2.10 -6.54
N ASP A 541 -13.46 1.82 -5.48
CA ASP A 541 -14.55 2.71 -5.02
C ASP A 541 -15.61 3.03 -6.11
N LEU A 542 -15.99 1.97 -6.83
CA LEU A 542 -16.98 2.01 -7.92
C LEU A 542 -18.20 1.17 -7.55
N ARG A 543 -19.38 1.74 -7.78
CA ARG A 543 -20.66 1.08 -7.61
C ARG A 543 -21.39 0.99 -8.95
N ILE A 544 -21.82 -0.20 -9.34
CA ILE A 544 -22.62 -0.44 -10.56
C ILE A 544 -24.00 -0.93 -10.15
N VAL A 545 -25.04 -0.20 -10.54
CA VAL A 545 -26.42 -0.40 -10.07
C VAL A 545 -27.34 -0.57 -11.27
N GLY A 546 -28.02 -1.70 -11.37
CA GLY A 546 -29.04 -1.93 -12.38
C GLY A 546 -30.36 -1.26 -12.03
N GLU A 547 -31.16 -0.96 -13.04
CA GLU A 547 -32.50 -0.39 -12.87
C GLU A 547 -33.49 -1.42 -12.31
N ASP A 548 -33.38 -2.67 -12.77
CA ASP A 548 -34.27 -3.76 -12.38
C ASP A 548 -33.50 -5.08 -12.52
N VAL A 549 -33.30 -5.80 -11.41
CA VAL A 549 -32.54 -7.05 -11.41
C VAL A 549 -33.05 -8.07 -12.42
N GLN A 550 -34.34 -8.09 -12.76
CA GLN A 550 -34.93 -9.03 -13.72
C GLN A 550 -34.74 -8.59 -15.18
N LYS A 551 -34.45 -7.32 -15.43
CA LYS A 551 -34.44 -6.73 -16.78
C LYS A 551 -33.11 -6.10 -17.17
N THR A 552 -32.24 -5.77 -16.22
CA THR A 552 -30.87 -5.32 -16.46
C THR A 552 -29.95 -6.54 -16.40
N ILE A 553 -29.61 -7.07 -17.58
CA ILE A 553 -28.90 -8.35 -17.74
C ILE A 553 -27.59 -8.09 -18.49
N ILE A 554 -26.45 -8.47 -17.91
CA ILE A 554 -25.18 -8.58 -18.62
C ILE A 554 -24.99 -10.06 -18.98
N SER A 555 -24.91 -10.37 -20.27
CA SER A 555 -24.92 -11.75 -20.77
C SER A 555 -23.73 -12.01 -21.70
N ASN A 556 -23.16 -13.20 -21.62
CA ASN A 556 -22.20 -13.76 -22.58
C ASN A 556 -22.42 -15.28 -22.66
N ASN A 557 -21.74 -15.99 -23.56
CA ASN A 557 -21.89 -17.44 -23.71
C ASN A 557 -20.57 -18.20 -23.95
N ASP A 558 -19.45 -17.62 -23.52
CA ASP A 558 -18.15 -18.27 -23.60
C ASP A 558 -18.11 -19.55 -22.74
N HIS A 559 -17.52 -20.63 -23.29
CA HIS A 559 -17.29 -21.88 -22.56
C HIS A 559 -15.89 -22.44 -22.83
N ALA A 560 -15.38 -23.26 -21.91
CA ALA A 560 -13.97 -23.63 -21.86
C ALA A 560 -13.43 -24.37 -23.11
N LEU A 561 -14.31 -25.00 -23.88
CA LEU A 561 -13.97 -25.72 -25.11
C LEU A 561 -13.88 -24.82 -26.36
N ILE A 562 -14.41 -23.59 -26.32
CA ILE A 562 -14.24 -22.64 -27.43
C ILE A 562 -12.74 -22.38 -27.57
N ASN A 563 -12.14 -22.74 -28.71
CA ASN A 563 -10.74 -22.44 -29.03
C ASN A 563 -9.74 -22.78 -27.89
N ASN A 564 -9.97 -23.85 -27.13
CA ASN A 564 -9.16 -24.21 -25.95
C ASN A 564 -9.03 -23.08 -24.89
N MET A 565 -10.07 -22.27 -24.72
CA MET A 565 -10.09 -21.10 -23.83
C MET A 565 -9.79 -21.45 -22.36
N GLY A 566 -10.25 -22.62 -21.89
CA GLY A 566 -10.16 -22.99 -20.47
C GLY A 566 -11.09 -22.16 -19.57
N THR A 567 -11.39 -22.66 -18.37
CA THR A 567 -12.42 -22.10 -17.47
C THR A 567 -12.23 -20.61 -17.18
N PHE A 568 -11.04 -20.19 -16.76
CA PHE A 568 -10.82 -18.85 -16.17
C PHE A 568 -11.01 -17.69 -17.15
N GLN A 569 -11.04 -17.96 -18.45
CA GLN A 569 -11.27 -16.96 -19.48
C GLN A 569 -12.74 -16.88 -19.93
N THR A 570 -13.62 -17.75 -19.43
CA THR A 570 -15.03 -17.84 -19.88
C THR A 570 -15.98 -16.83 -19.23
N TYR A 571 -15.48 -15.97 -18.35
CA TYR A 571 -16.30 -15.05 -17.57
C TYR A 571 -17.19 -14.15 -18.45
N THR A 572 -18.36 -13.81 -17.92
CA THR A 572 -19.17 -12.68 -18.42
C THR A 572 -18.70 -11.38 -17.78
N LEU A 573 -18.46 -11.39 -16.47
CA LEU A 573 -17.90 -10.27 -15.71
C LEU A 573 -16.66 -10.72 -14.92
N GLN A 574 -15.52 -10.06 -15.14
CA GLN A 574 -14.33 -10.18 -14.32
C GLN A 574 -14.09 -8.91 -13.51
N ILE A 575 -13.90 -9.04 -12.19
CA ILE A 575 -13.61 -7.93 -11.27
C ILE A 575 -12.22 -8.12 -10.66
N ARG A 576 -11.25 -7.31 -11.08
CA ARG A 576 -9.89 -7.29 -10.54
C ARG A 576 -9.65 -6.15 -9.55
N GLY A 577 -10.40 -5.05 -9.69
CA GLY A 577 -10.37 -3.90 -8.78
C GLY A 577 -10.91 -4.21 -7.39
N ASN A 578 -10.45 -3.44 -6.40
CA ASN A 578 -10.90 -3.56 -5.00
C ASN A 578 -12.09 -2.64 -4.72
N ASP A 579 -12.79 -2.87 -3.61
CA ASP A 579 -13.78 -1.93 -3.09
C ASP A 579 -14.99 -1.68 -4.02
N ILE A 580 -15.33 -2.66 -4.85
CA ILE A 580 -16.40 -2.59 -5.86
C ILE A 580 -17.74 -3.08 -5.28
N THR A 581 -18.82 -2.38 -5.61
CA THR A 581 -20.20 -2.80 -5.29
C THR A 581 -21.00 -3.02 -6.57
N ILE A 582 -21.61 -4.19 -6.73
CA ILE A 582 -22.56 -4.49 -7.81
C ILE A 582 -23.95 -4.69 -7.19
N GLU A 583 -24.97 -4.02 -7.70
CA GLU A 583 -26.31 -4.03 -7.11
C GLU A 583 -27.41 -4.12 -8.17
N ASN A 584 -28.46 -4.90 -7.91
CA ASN A 584 -29.70 -4.93 -8.71
C ASN A 584 -29.48 -5.28 -10.20
N ILE A 585 -28.55 -6.20 -10.50
CA ILE A 585 -28.18 -6.65 -11.86
C ILE A 585 -28.19 -8.18 -11.95
N THR A 586 -28.60 -8.71 -13.10
CA THR A 586 -28.34 -10.10 -13.48
C THR A 586 -27.04 -10.21 -14.29
N ILE A 587 -26.13 -11.08 -13.86
CA ILE A 587 -24.95 -11.50 -14.61
C ILE A 587 -25.15 -12.95 -15.04
N GLU A 588 -25.13 -13.21 -16.34
CA GLU A 588 -25.43 -14.52 -16.91
C GLU A 588 -24.33 -14.99 -17.86
N ASN A 589 -23.89 -16.23 -17.69
CA ASN A 589 -23.26 -16.96 -18.77
C ASN A 589 -24.26 -17.98 -19.36
N ASN A 590 -24.77 -17.67 -20.55
CA ASN A 590 -25.80 -18.44 -21.25
C ASN A 590 -25.20 -19.51 -22.19
N ALA A 591 -23.98 -19.97 -21.92
CA ALA A 591 -23.40 -21.08 -22.66
C ALA A 591 -24.25 -22.36 -22.49
N PRO A 592 -24.36 -23.18 -23.55
CA PRO A 592 -24.98 -24.50 -23.43
C PRO A 592 -24.21 -25.37 -22.42
N MET A 593 -24.86 -26.40 -21.86
CA MET A 593 -24.25 -27.32 -20.87
C MET A 593 -23.22 -28.28 -21.51
N VAL A 594 -22.17 -27.72 -22.10
CA VAL A 594 -21.12 -28.46 -22.83
C VAL A 594 -19.79 -28.47 -22.07
N ALA A 595 -19.49 -27.43 -21.31
CA ALA A 595 -18.25 -27.25 -20.55
C ALA A 595 -18.43 -26.19 -19.46
N GLN A 596 -17.36 -25.91 -18.71
CA GLN A 596 -17.29 -24.83 -17.74
C GLN A 596 -17.55 -23.47 -18.40
N ALA A 597 -18.36 -22.64 -17.76
CA ALA A 597 -18.78 -21.34 -18.28
C ALA A 597 -19.10 -20.38 -17.13
N VAL A 598 -18.19 -19.44 -16.88
CA VAL A 598 -18.22 -18.55 -15.72
C VAL A 598 -19.11 -17.33 -16.00
N ALA A 599 -20.03 -17.01 -15.09
CA ALA A 599 -20.78 -15.75 -15.11
C ALA A 599 -19.96 -14.65 -14.42
N LEU A 600 -19.51 -14.90 -13.18
CA LEU A 600 -18.74 -13.96 -12.37
C LEU A 600 -17.35 -14.53 -12.04
N HIS A 601 -16.29 -13.78 -12.33
CA HIS A 601 -14.92 -14.05 -11.90
C HIS A 601 -14.40 -12.90 -11.04
N THR A 602 -14.04 -13.14 -9.78
CA THR A 602 -13.47 -12.12 -8.90
C THR A 602 -12.01 -12.39 -8.55
N GLU A 603 -11.16 -11.38 -8.68
CA GLU A 603 -9.77 -11.36 -8.17
C GLU A 603 -9.58 -10.26 -7.11
N GLY A 604 -10.34 -9.17 -7.18
CA GLY A 604 -10.29 -8.06 -6.23
C GLY A 604 -10.80 -8.40 -4.83
N ASN A 605 -10.48 -7.53 -3.87
CA ASN A 605 -10.81 -7.64 -2.45
C ASN A 605 -11.91 -6.63 -2.05
N GLN A 606 -12.67 -6.96 -0.99
CA GLN A 606 -13.75 -6.13 -0.45
C GLN A 606 -14.88 -5.87 -1.47
N LEU A 607 -15.36 -6.94 -2.11
CA LEU A 607 -16.42 -6.85 -3.11
C LEU A 607 -17.79 -7.10 -2.50
N ILE A 608 -18.76 -6.25 -2.85
CA ILE A 608 -20.14 -6.33 -2.36
C ILE A 608 -21.08 -6.62 -3.55
N PHE A 609 -21.94 -7.63 -3.41
CA PHE A 609 -22.98 -7.96 -4.37
C PHE A 609 -24.34 -7.95 -3.69
N LYS A 610 -25.27 -7.09 -4.12
CA LYS A 610 -26.57 -6.87 -3.46
C LYS A 610 -27.73 -7.03 -4.41
N ASN A 611 -28.70 -7.88 -4.06
CA ASN A 611 -29.87 -8.12 -4.89
C ASN A 611 -29.48 -8.43 -6.35
N CYS A 612 -28.44 -9.26 -6.53
CA CYS A 612 -27.94 -9.65 -7.84
C CYS A 612 -28.44 -11.05 -8.21
N ARG A 613 -28.44 -11.36 -9.51
CA ARG A 613 -28.65 -12.73 -9.99
C ARG A 613 -27.42 -13.21 -10.73
N PHE A 614 -26.96 -14.41 -10.41
CA PHE A 614 -25.86 -15.08 -11.10
C PHE A 614 -26.40 -16.34 -11.75
N LEU A 615 -26.50 -16.31 -13.08
CA LEU A 615 -27.12 -17.37 -13.86
C LEU A 615 -26.06 -18.11 -14.67
N GLY A 616 -26.04 -19.43 -14.57
CA GLY A 616 -25.12 -20.24 -15.34
C GLY A 616 -25.41 -21.73 -15.24
N ASN A 617 -24.41 -22.51 -15.65
CA ASN A 617 -24.43 -23.95 -15.58
C ASN A 617 -23.26 -24.44 -14.73
N GLN A 618 -22.22 -25.01 -15.32
CA GLN A 618 -21.04 -25.45 -14.57
C GLN A 618 -20.12 -24.24 -14.33
N ASP A 619 -19.59 -24.11 -13.11
CA ASP A 619 -18.62 -23.07 -12.72
C ASP A 619 -19.18 -21.62 -12.77
N THR A 620 -20.43 -21.39 -12.35
CA THR A 620 -21.11 -20.08 -12.49
C THR A 620 -20.39 -18.90 -11.80
N ILE A 621 -19.89 -19.08 -10.58
CA ILE A 621 -19.15 -18.07 -9.82
C ILE A 621 -17.76 -18.60 -9.47
N TYR A 622 -16.72 -17.94 -9.99
CA TYR A 622 -15.34 -18.17 -9.63
C TYR A 622 -14.81 -17.08 -8.70
N THR A 623 -14.51 -17.42 -7.45
CA THR A 623 -13.92 -16.52 -6.45
C THR A 623 -12.39 -16.70 -6.39
N GLY A 624 -11.67 -16.17 -7.38
CA GLY A 624 -10.25 -16.44 -7.64
C GLY A 624 -9.23 -15.75 -6.72
N GLY A 625 -9.61 -14.70 -5.99
CA GLY A 625 -8.70 -13.97 -5.11
C GLY A 625 -8.44 -14.69 -3.78
N VAL A 626 -7.22 -15.22 -3.59
CA VAL A 626 -6.87 -16.08 -2.45
C VAL A 626 -7.07 -15.41 -1.08
N TYR A 627 -6.74 -14.14 -0.95
CA TYR A 627 -6.89 -13.36 0.30
C TYR A 627 -8.04 -12.35 0.23
N SER A 628 -8.94 -12.54 -0.74
CA SER A 628 -10.04 -11.61 -0.98
C SER A 628 -11.25 -11.95 -0.11
N LYS A 629 -11.93 -10.91 0.37
CA LYS A 629 -13.20 -10.97 1.09
C LYS A 629 -14.34 -10.50 0.20
N LEU A 630 -15.38 -11.32 0.10
CA LEU A 630 -16.56 -11.09 -0.74
C LEU A 630 -17.83 -11.17 0.11
N TYR A 631 -18.78 -10.27 -0.12
CA TYR A 631 -20.07 -10.25 0.57
C TYR A 631 -21.22 -10.23 -0.44
N PHE A 632 -22.03 -11.29 -0.44
CA PHE A 632 -23.23 -11.46 -1.26
C PHE A 632 -24.44 -11.35 -0.34
N GLN A 633 -25.40 -10.50 -0.71
CA GLN A 633 -26.62 -10.30 0.06
C GLN A 633 -27.85 -10.28 -0.85
N ASP A 634 -28.89 -11.00 -0.44
CA ASP A 634 -30.17 -11.06 -1.16
C ASP A 634 -30.02 -11.51 -2.62
N CYS A 635 -28.97 -12.29 -2.92
CA CYS A 635 -28.65 -12.73 -4.28
C CYS A 635 -29.36 -14.03 -4.63
N TYR A 636 -29.70 -14.19 -5.90
CA TYR A 636 -30.11 -15.48 -6.47
C TYR A 636 -28.98 -16.07 -7.30
N ILE A 637 -28.61 -17.33 -7.04
CA ILE A 637 -27.51 -18.01 -7.71
C ILE A 637 -28.03 -19.35 -8.22
N GLU A 638 -27.85 -19.64 -9.51
CA GLU A 638 -28.20 -20.92 -10.09
C GLU A 638 -27.06 -21.57 -10.86
N GLY A 639 -27.01 -22.89 -10.83
CA GLY A 639 -26.01 -23.64 -11.58
C GLY A 639 -26.19 -25.15 -11.49
N THR A 640 -25.22 -25.88 -12.03
CA THR A 640 -25.21 -27.34 -12.09
C THR A 640 -24.11 -27.92 -11.22
N THR A 641 -22.89 -28.04 -11.75
CA THR A 641 -21.73 -28.61 -11.07
C THR A 641 -20.79 -27.49 -10.62
N ASP A 642 -20.34 -27.56 -9.37
CA ASP A 642 -19.29 -26.70 -8.81
C ASP A 642 -19.55 -25.21 -9.04
N PHE A 643 -20.83 -24.82 -9.01
CA PHE A 643 -21.22 -23.53 -9.56
C PHE A 643 -20.84 -22.34 -8.65
N ILE A 644 -20.31 -22.61 -7.45
CA ILE A 644 -19.59 -21.65 -6.60
C ILE A 644 -18.23 -22.26 -6.22
N PHE A 645 -17.13 -21.75 -6.76
CA PHE A 645 -15.81 -22.36 -6.60
C PHE A 645 -14.65 -21.36 -6.54
N GLY A 646 -13.53 -21.78 -5.95
CA GLY A 646 -12.34 -20.94 -5.76
C GLY A 646 -11.86 -20.79 -4.30
N PRO A 647 -10.77 -20.02 -4.09
CA PRO A 647 -10.10 -19.91 -2.79
C PRO A 647 -10.61 -18.83 -1.81
N SER A 648 -11.33 -17.81 -2.26
CA SER A 648 -11.65 -16.62 -1.44
C SER A 648 -12.46 -16.89 -0.17
N THR A 649 -12.40 -15.95 0.77
CA THR A 649 -13.39 -15.82 1.85
C THR A 649 -14.66 -15.18 1.29
N ALA A 650 -15.78 -15.90 1.23
CA ALA A 650 -17.04 -15.38 0.69
C ALA A 650 -18.22 -15.64 1.63
N TRP A 651 -18.92 -14.59 2.01
CA TRP A 651 -20.14 -14.65 2.81
C TRP A 651 -21.37 -14.45 1.94
N PHE A 652 -22.34 -15.33 2.09
CA PHE A 652 -23.63 -15.28 1.42
C PHE A 652 -24.71 -15.10 2.49
N GLU A 653 -25.31 -13.93 2.55
CA GLU A 653 -26.38 -13.56 3.48
C GLU A 653 -27.73 -13.54 2.75
N ASN A 654 -28.70 -14.31 3.25
CA ASN A 654 -30.06 -14.32 2.72
C ASN A 654 -30.14 -14.61 1.20
N CYS A 655 -29.24 -15.44 0.67
CA CYS A 655 -29.21 -15.80 -0.74
C CYS A 655 -30.14 -16.99 -1.06
N SER A 656 -30.65 -17.02 -2.29
CA SER A 656 -31.41 -18.14 -2.86
C SER A 656 -30.54 -18.93 -3.82
N ILE A 657 -30.35 -20.22 -3.55
CA ILE A 657 -29.46 -21.11 -4.29
C ILE A 657 -30.30 -22.14 -5.05
N MET A 658 -30.23 -22.15 -6.37
CA MET A 658 -31.01 -23.04 -7.24
C MET A 658 -30.13 -24.09 -7.92
N CYS A 659 -30.36 -25.36 -7.62
CA CYS A 659 -29.61 -26.48 -8.17
C CYS A 659 -30.34 -27.04 -9.40
N LYS A 660 -29.69 -26.99 -10.56
CA LYS A 660 -30.28 -27.41 -11.85
C LYS A 660 -29.98 -28.87 -12.22
N LYS A 661 -29.11 -29.56 -11.48
CA LYS A 661 -28.66 -30.92 -11.76
C LYS A 661 -28.27 -31.65 -10.48
N ASN A 662 -28.37 -32.98 -10.49
CA ASN A 662 -27.79 -33.85 -9.47
C ASN A 662 -26.25 -33.70 -9.45
N SER A 663 -25.73 -32.78 -8.63
CA SER A 663 -24.32 -32.44 -8.59
C SER A 663 -23.95 -31.73 -7.27
N TYR A 664 -23.03 -30.76 -7.29
CA TYR A 664 -22.42 -30.12 -6.13
C TYR A 664 -22.63 -28.60 -6.17
N ILE A 665 -23.01 -28.01 -5.03
CA ILE A 665 -23.16 -26.56 -4.90
C ILE A 665 -21.79 -25.89 -4.90
N THR A 666 -20.91 -26.29 -3.96
CA THR A 666 -19.59 -25.66 -3.82
C THR A 666 -18.43 -26.56 -4.26
N ALA A 667 -17.39 -25.93 -4.77
CA ALA A 667 -16.06 -26.53 -4.94
C ALA A 667 -14.96 -25.60 -4.39
N ALA A 668 -14.97 -25.41 -3.08
CA ALA A 668 -14.00 -24.53 -2.41
C ALA A 668 -12.56 -25.05 -2.54
N SER A 669 -11.61 -24.11 -2.61
CA SER A 669 -10.16 -24.38 -2.61
C SER A 669 -9.41 -23.49 -1.63
N THR A 670 -10.03 -23.19 -0.49
CA THR A 670 -9.45 -22.38 0.58
C THR A 670 -8.07 -22.92 0.99
N PRO A 671 -7.01 -22.10 0.94
CA PRO A 671 -5.68 -22.54 1.38
C PRO A 671 -5.59 -22.82 2.88
N LYS A 672 -4.52 -23.49 3.27
CA LYS A 672 -4.27 -23.88 4.67
C LYS A 672 -4.16 -22.69 5.63
N ASP A 673 -3.56 -21.61 5.15
CA ASP A 673 -3.28 -20.37 5.87
C ASP A 673 -4.46 -19.38 5.85
N VAL A 674 -5.54 -19.69 5.12
CA VAL A 674 -6.75 -18.87 5.09
C VAL A 674 -7.80 -19.44 6.04
N GLU A 675 -8.14 -18.66 7.06
CA GLU A 675 -9.02 -19.08 8.15
C GLU A 675 -10.48 -19.30 7.72
N TYR A 676 -11.01 -18.49 6.81
CA TYR A 676 -12.41 -18.57 6.40
C TYR A 676 -12.55 -18.80 4.90
N GLY A 677 -13.37 -19.78 4.51
CA GLY A 677 -13.73 -20.05 3.12
C GLY A 677 -15.11 -19.51 2.79
N TYR A 678 -16.03 -20.40 2.40
CA TYR A 678 -17.41 -20.03 2.10
C TYR A 678 -18.32 -20.14 3.30
N ILE A 679 -19.14 -19.13 3.56
CA ILE A 679 -20.13 -19.12 4.63
C ILE A 679 -21.47 -18.71 4.05
N PHE A 680 -22.45 -19.62 4.13
CA PHE A 680 -23.84 -19.38 3.75
C PHE A 680 -24.64 -19.19 5.03
N ASN A 681 -25.14 -17.98 5.25
CA ASN A 681 -25.94 -17.64 6.41
C ASN A 681 -27.34 -17.18 5.99
N ASN A 682 -28.38 -17.72 6.64
CA ASN A 682 -29.78 -17.41 6.36
C ASN A 682 -30.21 -17.66 4.90
N CYS A 683 -29.50 -18.53 4.18
CA CYS A 683 -29.80 -18.83 2.78
C CYS A 683 -30.96 -19.82 2.63
N SER A 684 -31.43 -20.00 1.40
CA SER A 684 -32.33 -21.10 1.02
C SER A 684 -31.77 -21.86 -0.18
N VAL A 685 -31.81 -23.18 -0.11
CA VAL A 685 -31.45 -24.06 -1.23
C VAL A 685 -32.73 -24.65 -1.82
N SER A 686 -32.80 -24.69 -3.14
CA SER A 686 -33.90 -25.25 -3.92
C SER A 686 -33.34 -26.03 -5.10
N VAL A 687 -34.20 -26.84 -5.72
CA VAL A 687 -33.81 -27.70 -6.85
C VAL A 687 -34.82 -27.55 -7.99
N SER A 688 -34.33 -27.69 -9.22
CA SER A 688 -35.17 -27.74 -10.42
C SER A 688 -35.88 -29.09 -10.56
N ASP A 689 -36.92 -29.15 -11.41
CA ASP A 689 -37.65 -30.37 -11.70
C ASP A 689 -36.73 -31.52 -12.15
N GLY A 690 -36.94 -32.71 -11.58
CA GLY A 690 -36.15 -33.91 -11.88
C GLY A 690 -34.81 -34.03 -11.14
N VAL A 691 -34.40 -33.02 -10.39
CA VAL A 691 -33.27 -33.12 -9.47
C VAL A 691 -33.70 -33.88 -8.22
N THR A 692 -32.91 -34.87 -7.83
CA THR A 692 -33.23 -35.86 -6.80
C THR A 692 -32.11 -36.08 -5.79
N SER A 693 -30.88 -35.65 -6.08
CA SER A 693 -29.74 -35.79 -5.16
C SER A 693 -28.67 -34.73 -5.43
N VAL A 694 -28.49 -33.80 -4.50
CA VAL A 694 -27.49 -32.72 -4.54
C VAL A 694 -26.58 -32.78 -3.32
N TYR A 695 -25.29 -32.49 -3.50
CA TYR A 695 -24.32 -32.35 -2.42
C TYR A 695 -24.07 -30.86 -2.12
N LEU A 696 -23.87 -30.56 -0.84
CA LEU A 696 -23.52 -29.22 -0.34
C LEU A 696 -22.18 -28.75 -0.92
N GLY A 697 -21.24 -29.66 -1.17
CA GLY A 697 -19.99 -29.34 -1.82
C GLY A 697 -19.00 -30.50 -1.91
N ARG A 698 -17.86 -30.22 -2.54
CA ARG A 698 -16.71 -31.11 -2.64
C ARG A 698 -15.37 -30.36 -2.68
N PRO A 699 -14.30 -30.88 -2.08
CA PRO A 699 -13.07 -30.11 -1.89
C PRO A 699 -12.24 -30.13 -3.17
N TRP A 700 -12.19 -29.00 -3.89
CA TRP A 700 -11.34 -28.88 -5.08
C TRP A 700 -9.85 -28.91 -4.72
N ARG A 701 -9.51 -28.50 -3.49
CA ARG A 701 -8.18 -28.60 -2.88
C ARG A 701 -8.28 -29.05 -1.40
N PRO A 702 -7.20 -29.58 -0.82
CA PRO A 702 -7.09 -29.77 0.63
C PRO A 702 -7.38 -28.47 1.40
N TYR A 703 -7.81 -28.57 2.66
CA TYR A 703 -8.16 -27.43 3.53
C TYR A 703 -9.36 -26.57 3.10
N ALA A 704 -10.05 -26.94 2.01
CA ALA A 704 -11.28 -26.32 1.57
C ALA A 704 -12.27 -26.14 2.72
N MET A 705 -12.85 -24.95 2.83
CA MET A 705 -13.73 -24.60 3.93
C MET A 705 -15.09 -24.15 3.39
N THR A 706 -16.15 -24.74 3.91
CA THR A 706 -17.53 -24.34 3.61
C THR A 706 -18.39 -24.55 4.84
N LEU A 707 -19.08 -23.51 5.26
CA LEU A 707 -20.07 -23.50 6.34
C LEU A 707 -21.46 -23.17 5.77
N LEU A 708 -22.44 -24.02 6.04
CA LEU A 708 -23.85 -23.67 5.88
C LEU A 708 -24.46 -23.48 7.26
N MET A 709 -24.92 -22.27 7.56
CA MET A 709 -25.55 -21.93 8.82
C MET A 709 -26.91 -21.26 8.65
N ASN A 710 -27.85 -21.56 9.53
CA ASN A 710 -29.22 -21.01 9.52
C ASN A 710 -29.94 -21.17 8.16
N THR A 711 -29.52 -22.13 7.34
CA THR A 711 -29.92 -22.26 5.93
C THR A 711 -31.03 -23.29 5.77
N VAL A 712 -32.01 -23.03 4.89
CA VAL A 712 -33.09 -23.97 4.57
C VAL A 712 -32.64 -24.93 3.47
N LEU A 713 -32.63 -26.23 3.77
CA LEU A 713 -32.17 -27.31 2.90
C LEU A 713 -33.33 -28.21 2.44
N PRO A 714 -33.48 -28.46 1.12
CA PRO A 714 -34.57 -29.24 0.55
C PRO A 714 -34.34 -30.74 0.73
N ALA A 715 -35.36 -31.57 0.52
CA ALA A 715 -35.27 -33.03 0.79
C ALA A 715 -34.24 -33.75 -0.10
N GLU A 716 -33.90 -33.13 -1.22
CA GLU A 716 -33.01 -33.61 -2.27
C GLU A 716 -31.53 -33.41 -1.94
N ILE A 717 -31.19 -32.79 -0.80
CA ILE A 717 -29.82 -32.85 -0.28
C ILE A 717 -29.50 -34.30 0.06
N ASN A 718 -28.43 -34.81 -0.55
CA ASN A 718 -27.96 -36.16 -0.32
C ASN A 718 -27.69 -36.36 1.19
N PRO A 719 -28.12 -37.47 1.80
CA PRO A 719 -27.94 -37.69 3.24
C PRO A 719 -26.48 -37.58 3.71
N LEU A 720 -25.51 -37.95 2.86
CA LEU A 720 -24.08 -37.79 3.12
C LEU A 720 -23.65 -36.31 3.24
N GLY A 721 -24.40 -35.40 2.61
CA GLY A 721 -24.17 -33.95 2.59
C GLY A 721 -23.02 -33.55 1.67
N TRP A 722 -21.86 -34.16 1.84
CA TRP A 722 -20.60 -33.76 1.19
C TRP A 722 -19.96 -34.91 0.42
N ASN A 723 -19.18 -34.57 -0.60
CA ASN A 723 -18.41 -35.54 -1.39
C ASN A 723 -16.91 -35.22 -1.29
N ASN A 724 -16.06 -36.25 -1.27
CA ASN A 724 -14.62 -36.10 -1.02
C ASN A 724 -13.77 -35.82 -2.29
N TRP A 725 -14.40 -35.53 -3.44
CA TRP A 725 -13.71 -35.37 -4.73
C TRP A 725 -12.95 -36.65 -5.16
N ASN A 726 -13.43 -37.83 -4.77
CA ASN A 726 -12.73 -39.11 -4.97
C ASN A 726 -11.32 -39.14 -4.34
N SER A 727 -11.09 -38.37 -3.26
CA SER A 727 -9.82 -38.30 -2.55
C SER A 727 -10.02 -38.39 -1.05
N ILE A 728 -9.65 -39.55 -0.47
CA ILE A 728 -9.69 -39.80 0.97
C ILE A 728 -8.73 -38.85 1.73
N GLU A 729 -7.64 -38.40 1.09
CA GLU A 729 -6.71 -37.46 1.71
C GLU A 729 -7.34 -36.10 2.03
N ASN A 730 -8.32 -35.66 1.22
CA ASN A 730 -9.02 -34.41 1.47
C ASN A 730 -9.84 -34.47 2.77
N GLU A 731 -10.35 -35.64 3.14
CA GLU A 731 -11.15 -35.85 4.36
C GLU A 731 -10.37 -35.51 5.64
N LYS A 732 -9.03 -35.57 5.60
CA LYS A 732 -8.16 -35.26 6.74
C LYS A 732 -8.03 -33.77 7.02
N THR A 733 -8.30 -32.92 6.04
CA THR A 733 -7.96 -31.48 6.10
C THR A 733 -9.12 -30.55 5.78
N VAL A 734 -10.16 -31.05 5.08
CA VAL A 734 -11.35 -30.28 4.74
C VAL A 734 -12.08 -29.79 5.98
N ARG A 735 -12.67 -28.60 5.89
CA ARG A 735 -13.39 -27.93 6.97
C ARG A 735 -14.83 -27.68 6.54
N TYR A 736 -15.61 -28.76 6.50
CA TYR A 736 -17.02 -28.71 6.13
C TYR A 736 -17.91 -28.73 7.34
N LEU A 737 -18.68 -27.66 7.47
CA LEU A 737 -19.35 -27.27 8.70
C LEU A 737 -20.84 -27.01 8.43
N GLU A 738 -21.69 -27.40 9.37
CA GLU A 738 -23.12 -27.07 9.36
C GLU A 738 -23.56 -26.55 10.73
N TYR A 739 -24.46 -25.58 10.77
CA TYR A 739 -25.03 -25.05 12.01
C TYR A 739 -26.49 -24.63 11.87
N ASN A 740 -27.38 -25.13 12.72
CA ASN A 740 -28.77 -24.67 12.81
C ASN A 740 -29.54 -24.63 11.45
N ASN A 741 -29.21 -25.54 10.54
CA ASN A 741 -29.89 -25.66 9.24
C ASN A 741 -31.30 -26.25 9.42
N LYS A 742 -32.23 -25.82 8.57
CA LYS A 742 -33.66 -26.20 8.61
C LYS A 742 -34.05 -26.95 7.34
N GLY A 743 -35.24 -27.54 7.34
CA GLY A 743 -35.79 -28.25 6.17
C GLY A 743 -35.48 -29.75 6.16
N LYS A 744 -36.05 -30.49 5.21
CA LYS A 744 -35.94 -31.96 5.18
C LYS A 744 -34.50 -32.44 4.90
N GLY A 745 -33.71 -31.65 4.20
CA GLY A 745 -32.32 -31.96 3.88
C GLY A 745 -31.33 -31.68 5.02
N SER A 746 -31.76 -31.04 6.11
CA SER A 746 -30.86 -30.69 7.23
C SER A 746 -30.64 -31.82 8.23
N ASN A 747 -31.24 -33.00 8.03
CA ASN A 747 -30.98 -34.15 8.87
C ASN A 747 -29.51 -34.61 8.72
N SER A 748 -28.72 -34.39 9.78
CA SER A 748 -27.29 -34.65 9.78
C SER A 748 -26.90 -36.07 10.23
N SER A 749 -27.86 -36.92 10.60
CA SER A 749 -27.59 -38.27 11.16
C SER A 749 -26.82 -39.22 10.23
N GLN A 750 -26.79 -38.95 8.93
CA GLN A 750 -26.09 -39.73 7.92
C GLN A 750 -24.95 -38.97 7.24
N ARG A 751 -24.58 -37.79 7.76
CA ARG A 751 -23.48 -37.01 7.18
C ARG A 751 -22.17 -37.79 7.24
N VAL A 752 -21.31 -37.51 6.27
CA VAL A 752 -19.93 -38.00 6.30
C VAL A 752 -19.26 -37.65 7.63
N ASN A 753 -18.47 -38.58 8.17
CA ASN A 753 -17.82 -38.47 9.48
C ASN A 753 -16.73 -37.38 9.55
N TRP A 754 -16.25 -36.90 8.40
CA TRP A 754 -15.28 -35.82 8.25
C TRP A 754 -15.92 -34.43 8.05
N SER A 755 -17.25 -34.34 8.20
CA SER A 755 -17.95 -33.05 8.37
C SER A 755 -18.28 -32.80 9.85
N LYS A 756 -18.48 -31.54 10.22
CA LYS A 756 -18.74 -31.15 11.61
C LYS A 756 -20.05 -30.37 11.74
N GLN A 757 -20.88 -30.77 12.70
CA GLN A 757 -22.00 -29.95 13.17
C GLN A 757 -21.47 -29.04 14.27
N LEU A 758 -21.57 -27.73 14.10
CA LEU A 758 -21.08 -26.77 15.09
C LEU A 758 -22.01 -26.69 16.30
N THR A 759 -21.43 -26.42 17.46
CA THR A 759 -22.20 -25.97 18.64
C THR A 759 -22.56 -24.48 18.52
N SER A 760 -23.45 -24.01 19.39
CA SER A 760 -23.79 -22.59 19.44
C SER A 760 -22.61 -21.69 19.83
N GLU A 761 -21.67 -22.20 20.63
CA GLU A 761 -20.46 -21.47 21.03
C GLU A 761 -19.48 -21.35 19.86
N GLU A 762 -19.21 -22.46 19.17
CA GLU A 762 -18.36 -22.48 17.97
C GLU A 762 -18.94 -21.65 16.82
N ALA A 763 -20.27 -21.50 16.74
CA ALA A 763 -20.91 -20.68 15.73
C ALA A 763 -20.63 -19.17 15.92
N LEU A 764 -20.24 -18.71 17.13
CA LEU A 764 -19.92 -17.30 17.38
C LEU A 764 -18.65 -16.85 16.65
N ASP A 765 -17.72 -17.78 16.42
CA ASP A 765 -16.48 -17.53 15.66
C ASP A 765 -16.76 -17.26 14.17
N PHE A 766 -17.98 -17.52 13.71
CA PHE A 766 -18.42 -17.29 12.33
C PHE A 766 -19.43 -16.16 12.20
N SER A 767 -19.41 -15.16 13.09
CA SER A 767 -20.20 -13.95 12.87
C SER A 767 -19.67 -13.13 11.69
N VAL A 768 -20.55 -12.40 10.99
CA VAL A 768 -20.15 -11.57 9.83
C VAL A 768 -19.07 -10.54 10.22
N GLU A 769 -19.12 -10.02 11.44
CA GLU A 769 -18.13 -9.09 11.97
C GLU A 769 -16.75 -9.74 12.12
N VAL A 770 -16.70 -10.95 12.69
CA VAL A 770 -15.44 -11.70 12.85
C VAL A 770 -14.85 -12.08 11.49
N VAL A 771 -15.66 -12.67 10.61
CA VAL A 771 -15.20 -13.12 9.28
C VAL A 771 -14.75 -11.95 8.42
N MET A 772 -15.50 -10.84 8.41
CA MET A 772 -15.21 -9.71 7.54
C MET A 772 -14.19 -8.73 8.14
N GLY A 773 -14.04 -8.67 9.45
CA GLY A 773 -13.12 -7.75 10.13
C GLY A 773 -13.40 -6.30 9.71
N ASN A 774 -12.36 -5.56 9.33
CA ASN A 774 -12.50 -4.15 8.92
C ASN A 774 -13.50 -3.92 7.78
N PHE A 775 -13.67 -4.90 6.88
CA PHE A 775 -14.63 -4.81 5.77
C PHE A 775 -16.10 -4.77 6.26
N TYR A 776 -16.38 -5.29 7.46
CA TYR A 776 -17.72 -5.26 8.05
C TYR A 776 -18.27 -3.84 8.20
N SER A 777 -17.44 -2.87 8.54
CA SER A 777 -17.85 -1.46 8.67
C SER A 777 -18.44 -0.92 7.36
N LYS A 778 -17.85 -1.26 6.22
CA LYS A 778 -18.31 -0.88 4.88
C LYS A 778 -19.59 -1.60 4.49
N ILE A 779 -19.70 -2.88 4.82
CA ILE A 779 -20.94 -3.65 4.64
C ILE A 779 -22.08 -2.96 5.40
N LYS A 780 -21.87 -2.70 6.71
CA LYS A 780 -22.84 -2.06 7.61
C LYS A 780 -23.28 -0.69 7.12
N ASN A 781 -22.37 0.13 6.60
CA ASN A 781 -22.70 1.47 6.09
C ASN A 781 -23.55 1.46 4.80
N GLN A 782 -23.71 0.30 4.17
CA GLN A 782 -24.56 0.12 2.99
C GLN A 782 -25.79 -0.76 3.27
N LEU A 783 -25.92 -1.32 4.47
CA LEU A 783 -27.12 -2.00 4.97
C LEU A 783 -28.09 -0.97 5.52
#